data_AF-A0A7S0FB27-F1
#
_entry.id   AF-A0A7S0FB27-F1
#
_cell.length_a   1.000
_cell.length_b   1.000
_cell.length_c   1.000
_cell.angle_alpha   90.00
_cell.angle_beta   90.00
_cell.angle_gamma   90.00
#
_symmetry.space_group_name_H-M   'P 1'
#
loop_
_entity.id
_entity.type
_entity.pdbx_description
1 polymer ?
#
loop_
_entity_poly.entity_id
_entity_poly.type
_entity_poly.pdbx_seq_one_letter_code
_entity_poly.pdbx_strand_id
1 'polypeptide(L)'
;KTDSHQSNNLLLFVVSSVKMDRVAAMLLLLTLLVGILLLFLAFFSFAPVFCSCTLSLLYTLYLFVAYEESNIHHAQEFENRFWTILALLFSTALFFAKDSPFAIGNWSPSIGFTLVISIGYGVHAYDRYLHRQELIREHGLRRGSSAATSLNRLKALGIPVEEQLDTIHSCLSDIDQLLIPSTINNIINLRFILKKEREIIQIFEDVEPKALNYLVQHVRLGLLFYKVKDHRNFSGKHRSELIECLCVTRISALNVLSKVFVLHALQMLKLPANPRAEHWVRNILLNTSQDDLSELKTLTDSKGDYFCMMKLIFVDIRSQSIQNDLLRHIRKEANIQQAHMVMGTKKSKIRRSKHAWRKILSDVDDTLYCSGGAYPAGIDKRYGKKVVYPGVLSFYRELDLGIYGPEIWPPNAIGNLVFLSARPHVYKDVSEKHNFAKFEKLRNLHGMHTNPSLMSGDLTSGQEYILKNDMYPLALKKFENFQKYVSIYPEFKHIFIGDNGQGDVRAAELMFDSFPDHLEAVYMHVVKPIEQTYGYDPQKWRDKKFKPYFFHNYVDAALHAASSRNPPLITTKALKRICEDVVREFKAINMKQWPSPQHLWHRKDELNQDLWKANLFLSSSYSQKGSSNGKENTEEEPSPSSQVDLLQFEQIWNIGDLV
;
A
#
# COMPACT_ATOMS: atom_id res chain seq x y z
N LYS A 1 42.75 17.75 55.39
CA LYS A 1 43.77 18.44 54.58
C LYS A 1 44.05 17.54 53.38
N THR A 2 43.75 17.83 52.13
CA THR A 2 43.00 18.88 51.43
C THR A 2 43.04 18.42 49.97
N ASP A 3 41.92 18.56 49.27
CA ASP A 3 41.76 18.65 47.81
C ASP A 3 42.26 17.53 46.88
N SER A 4 41.30 16.72 46.39
CA SER A 4 41.24 16.23 44.99
C SER A 4 39.92 15.50 44.69
N HIS A 5 38.78 16.17 44.87
CA HIS A 5 37.47 15.66 44.42
C HIS A 5 36.71 16.74 43.66
N GLN A 6 37.12 17.02 42.42
CA GLN A 6 36.31 17.86 41.53
C GLN A 6 36.67 17.71 40.04
N SER A 7 36.71 16.48 39.50
CA SER A 7 36.89 16.32 38.04
C SER A 7 36.32 15.02 37.43
N ASN A 8 35.26 14.40 37.97
CA ASN A 8 34.67 13.20 37.36
C ASN A 8 33.13 13.16 37.27
N ASN A 9 32.43 14.26 37.54
CA ASN A 9 30.95 14.30 37.51
C ASN A 9 30.33 14.88 36.23
N LEU A 10 31.09 15.12 35.16
CA LEU A 10 30.54 15.76 33.94
C LEU A 10 30.27 14.81 32.76
N LEU A 11 30.56 13.50 32.86
CA LEU A 11 30.44 12.57 31.72
C LEU A 11 29.55 11.34 31.97
N LEU A 12 28.72 11.36 33.02
CA LEU A 12 27.86 10.23 33.41
C LEU A 12 26.38 10.58 33.53
N PHE A 13 25.92 11.66 32.89
CA PHE A 13 24.52 12.13 32.98
C PHE A 13 23.75 12.21 31.66
N VAL A 14 24.23 11.62 30.55
CA VAL A 14 23.56 11.74 29.23
C VAL A 14 22.98 10.42 28.68
N VAL A 15 23.09 9.29 29.38
CA VAL A 15 22.41 8.05 28.94
C VAL A 15 21.53 7.50 30.04
N SER A 16 20.55 8.30 30.43
CA SER A 16 19.32 7.80 31.06
C SER A 16 18.21 8.04 30.05
N SER A 17 17.60 6.95 29.57
CA SER A 17 16.34 6.96 28.83
C SER A 17 15.25 7.51 29.76
N VAL A 18 15.22 8.84 29.92
CA VAL A 18 14.19 9.54 30.65
C VAL A 18 12.90 9.34 29.87
N LYS A 19 11.92 8.70 30.51
CA LYS A 19 10.51 8.85 30.15
C LYS A 19 10.26 10.34 30.01
N MET A 20 10.21 10.88 28.79
CA MET A 20 9.74 12.24 28.60
C MET A 20 8.29 12.24 29.07
N ASP A 21 8.08 12.79 30.25
CA ASP A 21 6.76 13.00 30.81
C ASP A 21 5.97 13.87 29.82
N ARG A 22 4.66 13.64 29.69
CA ARG A 22 3.81 14.29 28.67
C ARG A 22 3.93 15.82 28.74
N VAL A 23 4.07 16.31 29.96
CA VAL A 23 4.31 17.72 30.28
C VAL A 23 5.66 18.18 29.72
N ALA A 24 6.72 17.39 29.86
CA ALA A 24 8.05 17.72 29.32
C ALA A 24 8.06 17.73 27.78
N ALA A 25 7.35 16.80 27.13
CA ALA A 25 7.21 16.80 25.67
C ALA A 25 6.41 18.00 25.16
N MET A 26 5.29 18.32 25.79
CA MET A 26 4.50 19.50 25.45
C MET A 26 5.25 20.80 25.73
N LEU A 27 6.00 20.88 26.84
CA LEU A 27 6.85 22.03 27.15
C LEU A 27 7.96 22.19 26.12
N LEU A 28 8.59 21.10 25.66
CA LEU A 28 9.64 21.16 24.63
C LEU A 28 9.07 21.60 23.28
N LEU A 29 7.87 21.11 22.93
CA LEU A 29 7.18 21.53 21.70
C LEU A 29 6.74 22.99 21.77
N LEU A 30 6.26 23.44 22.93
CA LEU A 30 5.90 24.82 23.20
C LEU A 30 7.14 25.73 23.17
N THR A 31 8.25 25.34 23.79
CA THR A 31 9.50 26.13 23.76
C THR A 31 10.10 26.18 22.37
N LEU A 32 10.02 25.09 21.59
CA LEU A 32 10.40 25.10 20.18
C LEU A 32 9.50 26.04 19.37
N LEU A 33 8.18 25.99 19.57
CA LEU A 33 7.23 26.84 18.87
C LEU A 33 7.41 28.32 19.22
N VAL A 34 7.62 28.62 20.51
CA VAL A 34 7.97 29.96 20.99
C VAL A 34 9.33 30.38 20.43
N GLY A 35 10.33 29.51 20.38
CA GLY A 35 11.64 29.78 19.80
C GLY A 35 11.55 30.11 18.31
N ILE A 36 10.78 29.34 17.54
CA ILE A 36 10.50 29.60 16.12
C ILE A 36 9.75 30.92 15.96
N LEU A 37 8.75 31.19 16.80
CA LEU A 37 8.00 32.45 16.79
C LEU A 37 8.91 33.64 17.09
N LEU A 38 9.77 33.56 18.11
CA LEU A 38 10.72 34.61 18.46
C LEU A 38 11.76 34.83 17.36
N LEU A 39 12.26 33.76 16.74
CA LEU A 39 13.17 33.85 15.60
C LEU A 39 12.48 34.50 14.39
N PHE A 40 11.22 34.14 14.13
CA PHE A 40 10.41 34.76 13.09
C PHE A 40 10.16 36.24 13.38
N LEU A 41 9.82 36.61 14.62
CA LEU A 41 9.64 38.01 15.05
C LEU A 41 10.95 38.82 14.96
N ALA A 42 12.08 38.23 15.31
CA ALA A 42 13.39 38.85 15.16
C ALA A 42 13.72 39.09 13.67
N PHE A 43 13.44 38.12 12.81
CA PHE A 43 13.60 38.27 11.36
C PHE A 43 12.63 39.31 10.79
N PHE A 44 11.39 39.36 11.30
CA PHE A 44 10.39 40.37 10.94
C PHE A 44 10.82 41.78 11.34
N SER A 45 11.53 41.94 12.45
CA SER A 45 12.11 43.22 12.87
C SER A 45 13.24 43.69 11.93
N PHE A 46 13.96 42.76 11.30
CA PHE A 46 15.08 43.07 10.41
C PHE A 46 14.63 43.27 8.95
N ALA A 47 13.68 42.45 8.48
CA ALA A 47 13.20 42.40 7.10
C ALA A 47 11.66 42.33 7.02
N PRO A 48 10.92 43.36 7.47
CA PRO A 48 9.46 43.32 7.58
C PRO A 48 8.72 43.11 6.26
N VAL A 49 9.17 43.71 5.15
CA VAL A 49 8.56 43.58 3.82
C VAL A 49 8.76 42.17 3.28
N PHE A 50 10.00 41.68 3.27
CA PHE A 50 10.29 40.30 2.84
C PHE A 50 9.53 39.26 3.68
N CYS A 51 9.48 39.44 5.01
CA CYS A 51 8.74 38.55 5.90
C CYS A 51 7.24 38.56 5.64
N SER A 52 6.65 39.75 5.42
CA SER A 52 5.22 39.89 5.10
C SER A 52 4.87 39.20 3.77
N CYS A 53 5.70 39.38 2.72
CA CYS A 53 5.53 38.67 1.46
C CYS A 53 5.63 37.15 1.64
N THR A 54 6.62 36.68 2.40
CA THR A 54 6.81 35.25 2.67
C THR A 54 5.65 34.66 3.47
N LEU A 55 5.13 35.37 4.47
CA LEU A 55 3.97 34.94 5.26
C LEU A 55 2.71 34.85 4.39
N SER A 56 2.49 35.81 3.49
CA SER A 56 1.38 35.77 2.52
C SER A 56 1.49 34.58 1.56
N LEU A 57 2.71 34.28 1.09
CA LEU A 57 2.97 33.10 0.25
C LEU A 57 2.77 31.79 1.01
N LEU A 58 3.22 31.72 2.27
CA LEU A 58 3.00 30.56 3.16
C LEU A 58 1.51 30.38 3.47
N TYR A 59 0.76 31.45 3.68
CA TYR A 59 -0.68 31.40 3.85
C TYR A 59 -1.39 30.93 2.58
N THR A 60 -0.96 31.41 1.41
CA THR A 60 -1.48 30.95 0.11
C THR A 60 -1.16 29.47 -0.12
N LEU A 61 0.04 29.03 0.25
CA LEU A 61 0.43 27.62 0.21
C LEU A 61 -0.41 26.78 1.19
N TYR A 62 -0.65 27.28 2.41
CA TYR A 62 -1.53 26.65 3.38
C TYR A 62 -2.94 26.49 2.82
N LEU A 63 -3.54 27.54 2.25
CA LEU A 63 -4.86 27.45 1.61
C LEU A 63 -4.84 26.46 0.45
N PHE A 64 -3.83 26.50 -0.40
CA PHE A 64 -3.70 25.57 -1.50
C PHE A 64 -3.68 24.11 -1.00
N VAL A 65 -2.90 23.80 0.02
CA VAL A 65 -2.84 22.44 0.61
C VAL A 65 -4.13 22.08 1.37
N ALA A 66 -4.70 23.02 2.14
CA ALA A 66 -5.90 22.79 2.94
C ALA A 66 -7.15 22.52 2.08
N TYR A 67 -7.19 23.08 0.86
CA TYR A 67 -8.25 22.87 -0.11
C TYR A 67 -7.86 21.84 -1.19
N GLU A 68 -7.10 20.80 -0.86
CA GLU A 68 -6.72 19.71 -1.78
C GLU A 68 -7.94 19.08 -2.48
N GLU A 69 -9.03 18.87 -1.75
CA GLU A 69 -10.27 18.27 -2.28
C GLU A 69 -11.05 19.19 -3.24
N SER A 70 -10.66 20.47 -3.33
CA SER A 70 -11.33 21.44 -4.21
C SER A 70 -11.01 21.22 -5.68
N ASN A 71 -11.82 21.86 -6.55
CA ASN A 71 -11.70 21.75 -8.00
C ASN A 71 -10.33 22.17 -8.58
N ILE A 72 -9.53 22.85 -7.77
CA ILE A 72 -8.27 23.48 -8.14
C ILE A 72 -7.15 22.44 -8.36
N HIS A 73 -7.17 21.30 -7.65
CA HIS A 73 -6.12 20.27 -7.74
C HIS A 73 -6.37 19.17 -8.77
N HIS A 74 -7.56 19.16 -9.38
CA HIS A 74 -7.96 18.07 -10.27
C HIS A 74 -7.16 18.03 -11.56
N ALA A 75 -6.71 19.17 -12.07
CA ALA A 75 -5.87 19.22 -13.26
C ALA A 75 -4.40 19.36 -12.88
N GLN A 76 -3.56 18.42 -13.33
CA GLN A 76 -2.10 18.50 -13.11
C GLN A 76 -1.52 19.82 -13.64
N GLU A 77 -2.03 20.30 -14.77
CA GLU A 77 -1.56 21.56 -15.37
C GLU A 77 -1.77 22.78 -14.47
N PHE A 78 -2.78 22.74 -13.59
CA PHE A 78 -2.99 23.81 -12.62
C PHE A 78 -1.93 23.78 -11.52
N GLU A 79 -1.62 22.61 -10.95
CA GLU A 79 -0.56 22.47 -9.94
C GLU A 79 0.78 22.97 -10.48
N ASN A 80 1.14 22.56 -11.70
CA ASN A 80 2.40 22.98 -12.31
C ASN A 80 2.48 24.52 -12.43
N ARG A 81 1.36 25.17 -12.78
CA ARG A 81 1.27 26.65 -12.83
C ARG A 81 1.37 27.26 -11.44
N PHE A 82 0.70 26.68 -10.44
CA PHE A 82 0.74 27.14 -9.06
C PHE A 82 2.18 27.16 -8.52
N TRP A 83 2.92 26.04 -8.64
CA TRP A 83 4.32 25.97 -8.18
C TRP A 83 5.24 26.93 -8.92
N THR A 84 5.03 27.09 -10.23
CA THR A 84 5.78 28.06 -11.03
C THR A 84 5.52 29.50 -10.56
N ILE A 85 4.26 29.87 -10.35
CA ILE A 85 3.86 31.22 -9.87
C ILE A 85 4.38 31.46 -8.46
N LEU A 86 4.24 30.48 -7.56
CA LEU A 86 4.74 30.58 -6.19
C LEU A 86 6.26 30.81 -6.16
N ALA A 87 7.01 30.07 -6.98
CA ALA A 87 8.46 30.23 -7.11
C ALA A 87 8.85 31.59 -7.69
N LEU A 88 8.11 32.08 -8.69
CA LEU A 88 8.32 33.42 -9.25
C LEU A 88 8.08 34.50 -8.18
N LEU A 89 6.95 34.46 -7.48
CA LEU A 89 6.62 35.44 -6.44
C LEU A 89 7.62 35.42 -5.28
N PHE A 90 8.02 34.22 -4.83
CA PHE A 90 9.03 34.08 -3.78
C PHE A 90 10.38 34.63 -4.23
N SER A 91 10.82 34.32 -5.46
CA SER A 91 12.08 34.83 -6.01
C SER A 91 12.04 36.34 -6.21
N THR A 92 10.89 36.91 -6.59
CA THR A 92 10.69 38.36 -6.68
C THR A 92 10.83 39.01 -5.31
N ALA A 93 10.19 38.46 -4.27
CA ALA A 93 10.36 38.94 -2.91
C ALA A 93 11.84 38.85 -2.46
N LEU A 94 12.51 37.74 -2.79
CA LEU A 94 13.90 37.50 -2.42
C LEU A 94 14.87 38.49 -3.08
N PHE A 95 14.69 38.85 -4.35
CA PHE A 95 15.65 39.69 -5.07
C PHE A 95 15.29 41.18 -5.12
N PHE A 96 14.01 41.54 -4.93
CA PHE A 96 13.54 42.93 -5.07
C PHE A 96 12.97 43.55 -3.78
N ALA A 97 12.67 42.78 -2.73
CA ALA A 97 12.32 43.40 -1.45
C ALA A 97 13.53 44.17 -0.91
N LYS A 98 13.32 45.44 -0.53
CA LYS A 98 14.40 46.36 -0.13
C LYS A 98 15.21 45.86 1.07
N ASP A 99 14.53 45.14 1.96
CA ASP A 99 15.05 44.61 3.21
C ASP A 99 15.38 43.11 3.12
N SER A 100 15.31 42.52 1.92
CA SER A 100 15.73 41.14 1.73
C SER A 100 17.25 41.02 1.89
N PRO A 101 17.74 39.93 2.51
CA PRO A 101 19.17 39.64 2.60
C PRO A 101 19.86 39.48 1.23
N PHE A 102 19.10 39.25 0.15
CA PHE A 102 19.61 39.01 -1.21
C PHE A 102 19.10 40.02 -2.24
N ALA A 103 18.80 41.27 -1.84
CA ALA A 103 18.19 42.33 -2.66
C ALA A 103 19.00 42.83 -3.89
N ILE A 104 19.72 41.93 -4.58
CA ILE A 104 20.57 42.13 -5.76
C ILE A 104 19.78 42.77 -6.91
N GLY A 105 18.47 42.51 -7.02
CA GLY A 105 17.61 43.12 -8.03
C GLY A 105 17.48 44.63 -7.89
N ASN A 106 17.69 45.19 -6.69
CA ASN A 106 17.75 46.63 -6.47
C ASN A 106 19.06 47.25 -6.96
N TRP A 107 20.15 46.47 -7.02
CA TRP A 107 21.46 46.93 -7.51
C TRP A 107 21.58 46.74 -9.03
N SER A 108 21.07 45.63 -9.54
CA SER A 108 21.00 45.35 -10.97
C SER A 108 19.65 44.71 -11.31
N PRO A 109 18.68 45.50 -11.81
CA PRO A 109 17.37 44.99 -12.21
C PRO A 109 17.48 43.84 -13.22
N SER A 110 18.39 43.94 -14.18
CA SER A 110 18.60 42.91 -15.20
C SER A 110 19.05 41.57 -14.60
N ILE A 111 19.98 41.59 -13.65
CA ILE A 111 20.41 40.37 -12.94
C ILE A 111 19.26 39.82 -12.09
N GLY A 112 18.55 40.68 -11.37
CA GLY A 112 17.38 40.30 -10.58
C GLY A 112 16.30 39.60 -11.42
N PHE A 113 15.90 40.19 -12.54
CA PHE A 113 14.92 39.59 -13.46
C PHE A 113 15.41 38.27 -14.05
N THR A 114 16.69 38.20 -14.44
CA THR A 114 17.29 36.96 -14.96
C THR A 114 17.23 35.83 -13.93
N LEU A 115 17.54 36.12 -12.66
CA LEU A 115 17.46 35.15 -11.57
C LEU A 115 16.02 34.73 -11.27
N VAL A 116 15.07 35.66 -11.24
CA VAL A 116 13.63 35.34 -11.05
C VAL A 116 13.14 34.38 -12.15
N ILE A 117 13.42 34.71 -13.42
CA ILE A 117 13.01 33.87 -14.55
C ILE A 117 13.72 32.51 -14.49
N SER A 118 15.00 32.48 -14.15
CA SER A 118 15.79 31.24 -14.06
C SER A 118 15.26 30.31 -12.96
N ILE A 119 14.95 30.84 -11.77
CA ILE A 119 14.36 30.05 -10.67
C ILE A 119 12.95 29.59 -11.04
N GLY A 120 12.10 30.48 -11.55
CA GLY A 120 10.74 30.14 -11.98
C GLY A 120 10.72 29.03 -13.03
N TYR A 121 11.57 29.14 -14.07
CA TYR A 121 11.73 28.11 -15.08
C TYR A 121 12.35 26.83 -14.52
N GLY A 122 13.34 26.94 -13.63
CA GLY A 122 13.94 25.80 -12.94
C GLY A 122 12.92 24.99 -12.15
N VAL A 123 12.06 25.65 -11.36
CA VAL A 123 10.96 25.00 -10.64
C VAL A 123 9.94 24.39 -11.61
N HIS A 124 9.58 25.09 -12.68
CA HIS A 124 8.67 24.57 -13.70
C HIS A 124 9.20 23.27 -14.35
N ALA A 125 10.48 23.28 -14.75
CA ALA A 125 11.13 22.13 -15.36
C ALA A 125 11.27 20.96 -14.38
N TYR A 126 11.62 21.26 -13.12
CA TYR A 126 11.75 20.26 -12.07
C TYR A 126 10.42 19.59 -11.71
N ASP A 127 9.35 20.36 -11.53
CA ASP A 127 8.00 19.83 -11.26
C ASP A 127 7.49 18.94 -12.41
N ARG A 128 7.67 19.39 -13.66
CA ARG A 128 7.35 18.58 -14.86
C ARG A 128 8.19 17.31 -14.93
N TYR A 129 9.46 17.36 -14.57
CA TYR A 129 10.34 16.20 -14.52
C TYR A 129 9.89 15.20 -13.45
N LEU A 130 9.56 15.66 -12.24
CA LEU A 130 9.04 14.80 -11.17
C LEU A 130 7.75 14.09 -11.58
N HIS A 131 6.79 14.83 -12.14
CA HIS A 131 5.54 14.24 -12.63
C HIS A 131 5.79 13.23 -13.76
N ARG A 132 6.74 13.51 -14.66
CA ARG A 132 7.13 12.57 -15.72
C ARG A 132 7.74 11.29 -15.14
N GLN A 133 8.59 11.39 -14.12
CA GLN A 133 9.16 10.22 -13.45
C GLN A 133 8.06 9.35 -12.82
N GLU A 134 7.03 9.99 -12.26
CA GLU A 134 5.86 9.29 -11.74
C GLU A 134 5.06 8.57 -12.85
N LEU A 135 4.83 9.22 -13.99
CA LEU A 135 4.14 8.63 -15.16
C LEU A 135 4.91 7.48 -15.82
N ILE A 136 6.24 7.48 -15.73
CA ILE A 136 7.12 6.48 -16.35
C ILE A 136 7.38 5.29 -15.42
N ARG A 137 7.25 5.50 -14.11
CA ARG A 137 7.55 4.48 -13.11
C ARG A 137 6.88 3.17 -13.48
N GLU A 138 7.69 2.11 -13.59
CA GLU A 138 7.14 0.77 -13.83
C GLU A 138 6.55 0.26 -12.52
N HIS A 139 5.30 -0.20 -12.61
CA HIS A 139 4.55 -0.69 -11.46
C HIS A 139 4.76 -2.19 -11.34
N GLY A 140 4.62 -2.72 -10.12
CA GLY A 140 4.84 -4.13 -9.77
C GLY A 140 3.86 -5.13 -10.40
N LEU A 141 3.08 -4.72 -11.40
CA LEU A 141 2.36 -5.61 -12.30
C LEU A 141 3.40 -6.42 -13.08
N ARG A 142 3.81 -7.56 -12.51
CA ARG A 142 4.78 -8.46 -13.13
C ARG A 142 4.27 -8.85 -14.51
N ARG A 143 4.87 -8.26 -15.54
CA ARG A 143 4.90 -8.77 -16.90
C ARG A 143 5.65 -10.10 -16.81
N GLY A 144 4.96 -11.19 -16.47
CA GLY A 144 5.62 -12.45 -16.08
C GLY A 144 6.57 -12.98 -17.16
N SER A 145 7.27 -14.09 -16.89
CA SER A 145 8.03 -14.87 -17.89
C SER A 145 7.24 -15.13 -19.19
N SER A 146 5.91 -15.05 -19.11
CA SER A 146 4.95 -14.94 -20.21
C SER A 146 5.26 -13.86 -21.26
N ALA A 147 5.87 -12.72 -20.95
CA ALA A 147 6.07 -11.62 -21.90
C ALA A 147 6.99 -12.03 -23.06
N ALA A 148 8.15 -12.64 -22.76
CA ALA A 148 9.06 -13.19 -23.77
C ALA A 148 8.40 -14.35 -24.55
N THR A 149 7.65 -15.22 -23.87
CA THR A 149 6.91 -16.31 -24.52
C THR A 149 5.75 -15.80 -25.38
N SER A 150 5.13 -14.68 -25.00
CA SER A 150 4.05 -14.03 -25.75
C SER A 150 4.61 -13.35 -26.99
N LEU A 151 5.75 -12.67 -26.86
CA LEU A 151 6.47 -12.06 -27.97
C LEU A 151 6.90 -13.11 -29.00
N ASN A 152 7.53 -14.21 -28.57
CA ASN A 152 7.91 -15.30 -29.46
C ASN A 152 6.70 -15.92 -30.18
N ARG A 153 5.57 -16.05 -29.48
CA ARG A 153 4.31 -16.51 -30.08
C ARG A 153 3.75 -15.53 -31.11
N LEU A 154 3.83 -14.23 -30.85
CA LEU A 154 3.40 -13.20 -31.79
C LEU A 154 4.29 -13.17 -33.04
N LYS A 155 5.61 -13.31 -32.86
CA LYS A 155 6.58 -13.45 -33.97
C LYS A 155 6.28 -14.67 -34.83
N ALA A 156 5.99 -15.82 -34.20
CA ALA A 156 5.62 -17.04 -34.91
C ALA A 156 4.32 -16.90 -35.73
N LEU A 157 3.44 -15.99 -35.34
CA LEU A 157 2.21 -15.65 -36.08
C LEU A 157 2.42 -14.57 -37.15
N GLY A 158 3.65 -14.07 -37.33
CA GLY A 158 3.96 -13.02 -38.30
C GLY A 158 3.42 -11.64 -37.93
N ILE A 159 3.05 -11.42 -36.67
CA ILE A 159 2.49 -10.14 -36.22
C ILE A 159 3.63 -9.16 -35.90
N PRO A 160 3.73 -7.99 -36.57
CA PRO A 160 4.86 -7.05 -36.44
C PRO A 160 4.75 -6.18 -35.18
N VAL A 161 4.58 -6.79 -34.00
CA VAL A 161 4.29 -6.06 -32.75
C VAL A 161 5.48 -5.22 -32.27
N GLU A 162 6.71 -5.64 -32.57
CA GLU A 162 7.93 -4.88 -32.20
C GLU A 162 8.04 -3.59 -33.00
N GLU A 163 7.83 -3.67 -34.32
CA GLU A 163 7.80 -2.50 -35.19
C GLU A 163 6.70 -1.51 -34.75
N GLN A 164 5.51 -2.02 -34.46
CA GLN A 164 4.41 -1.20 -33.94
C GLN A 164 4.77 -0.51 -32.61
N LEU A 165 5.44 -1.23 -31.70
CA LEU A 165 5.87 -0.68 -30.41
C LEU A 165 6.95 0.40 -30.60
N ASP A 166 7.91 0.16 -31.49
CA ASP A 166 8.98 1.10 -31.82
C ASP A 166 8.43 2.37 -32.48
N THR A 167 7.45 2.23 -33.37
CA THR A 167 6.74 3.38 -33.97
C THR A 167 6.03 4.20 -32.90
N ILE A 168 5.34 3.56 -31.94
CA ILE A 168 4.71 4.28 -30.81
C ILE A 168 5.76 5.01 -29.98
N HIS A 169 6.88 4.36 -29.65
CA HIS A 169 7.95 4.98 -28.87
C HIS A 169 8.61 6.15 -29.60
N SER A 170 8.87 6.02 -30.90
CA SER A 170 9.39 7.10 -31.74
C SER A 170 8.43 8.28 -31.78
N CYS A 171 7.14 8.04 -32.07
CA CYS A 171 6.13 9.10 -32.11
C CYS A 171 5.97 9.77 -30.74
N LEU A 172 5.99 9.00 -29.65
CA LEU A 172 5.90 9.55 -28.29
C LEU A 172 7.13 10.40 -27.95
N SER A 173 8.33 9.98 -28.35
CA SER A 173 9.56 10.75 -28.16
C SER A 173 9.52 12.07 -28.93
N ASP A 174 8.97 12.07 -30.14
CA ASP A 174 8.81 13.26 -30.97
C ASP A 174 7.86 14.30 -30.32
N ILE A 175 6.81 13.82 -29.63
CA ILE A 175 5.83 14.67 -28.95
C ILE A 175 6.32 15.10 -27.54
N ASP A 176 7.08 14.24 -26.85
CA ASP A 176 7.55 14.46 -25.47
C ASP A 176 8.82 15.34 -25.40
N GLN A 177 8.66 16.63 -25.68
CA GLN A 177 9.73 17.60 -25.45
C GLN A 177 9.86 17.96 -23.96
N LEU A 178 11.08 17.78 -23.43
CA LEU A 178 11.43 18.00 -22.02
C LEU A 178 11.63 19.49 -21.69
N LEU A 179 12.36 20.20 -22.54
CA LEU A 179 12.79 21.59 -22.28
C LEU A 179 11.79 22.62 -22.80
N ILE A 180 11.00 22.27 -23.82
CA ILE A 180 10.06 23.19 -24.45
C ILE A 180 8.67 22.95 -23.85
N PRO A 181 8.05 23.97 -23.22
CA PRO A 181 6.66 23.88 -22.79
C PRO A 181 5.74 23.48 -23.94
N SER A 182 4.77 22.60 -23.67
CA SER A 182 3.85 22.09 -24.70
C SER A 182 3.05 23.20 -25.38
N THR A 183 2.76 24.30 -24.68
CA THR A 183 2.10 25.47 -25.28
C THR A 183 2.92 26.08 -26.40
N ILE A 184 4.24 26.22 -26.21
CA ILE A 184 5.16 26.80 -27.19
C ILE A 184 5.36 25.82 -28.34
N ASN A 185 5.58 24.55 -28.03
CA ASN A 185 5.75 23.52 -29.06
C ASN A 185 4.49 23.39 -29.95
N ASN A 186 3.29 23.46 -29.36
CA ASN A 186 2.03 23.42 -30.11
C ASN A 186 1.83 24.63 -31.01
N ILE A 187 2.42 25.79 -30.72
CA ILE A 187 2.34 26.95 -31.61
C ILE A 187 3.24 26.74 -32.84
N ILE A 188 4.40 26.13 -32.66
CA ILE A 188 5.43 26.00 -33.70
C ILE A 188 5.20 24.75 -34.58
N ASN A 189 4.90 23.60 -33.96
CA ASN A 189 4.95 22.28 -34.60
C ASN A 189 3.59 21.55 -34.64
N LEU A 190 2.46 22.27 -34.59
CA LEU A 190 1.13 21.67 -34.44
C LEU A 190 0.83 20.55 -35.44
N ARG A 191 1.06 20.79 -36.74
CA ARG A 191 0.76 19.81 -37.80
C ARG A 191 1.57 18.52 -37.65
N PHE A 192 2.83 18.65 -37.25
CA PHE A 192 3.71 17.52 -37.00
C PHE A 192 3.22 16.69 -35.80
N ILE A 193 2.87 17.37 -34.70
CA ILE A 193 2.33 16.74 -33.49
C ILE A 193 1.02 15.99 -33.80
N LEU A 194 0.09 16.64 -34.50
CA LEU A 194 -1.20 16.02 -34.87
C LEU A 194 -1.02 14.76 -35.73
N LYS A 195 -0.06 14.77 -36.67
CA LYS A 195 0.26 13.60 -37.49
C LYS A 195 0.76 12.43 -36.62
N LYS A 196 1.68 12.70 -35.70
CA LYS A 196 2.26 11.70 -34.79
C LYS A 196 1.23 11.14 -33.81
N GLU A 197 0.35 12.00 -33.27
CA GLU A 197 -0.75 11.56 -32.42
C GLU A 197 -1.72 10.64 -33.20
N ARG A 198 -2.05 10.98 -34.45
CA ARG A 198 -2.94 10.14 -35.27
C ARG A 198 -2.30 8.80 -35.63
N GLU A 199 -1.01 8.78 -35.92
CA GLU A 199 -0.25 7.55 -36.18
C GLU A 199 -0.30 6.59 -34.98
N ILE A 200 -0.12 7.11 -33.76
CA ILE A 200 -0.29 6.34 -32.52
C ILE A 200 -1.72 5.77 -32.43
N ILE A 201 -2.75 6.59 -32.63
CA ILE A 201 -4.16 6.17 -32.51
C ILE A 201 -4.47 5.05 -33.50
N GLN A 202 -4.05 5.21 -34.75
CA GLN A 202 -4.30 4.24 -35.80
C GLN A 202 -3.70 2.87 -35.48
N ILE A 203 -2.51 2.81 -34.86
CA ILE A 203 -1.92 1.53 -34.43
C ILE A 203 -2.84 0.83 -33.43
N PHE A 204 -3.41 1.54 -32.45
CA PHE A 204 -4.31 0.94 -31.46
C PHE A 204 -5.68 0.54 -32.04
N GLU A 205 -6.17 1.25 -33.06
CA GLU A 205 -7.43 0.94 -33.76
C GLU A 205 -7.32 -0.35 -34.58
N ASP A 206 -6.24 -0.49 -35.36
CA ASP A 206 -6.14 -1.48 -36.43
C ASP A 206 -5.48 -2.80 -36.01
N VAL A 207 -4.66 -2.79 -34.95
CA VAL A 207 -3.88 -3.96 -34.53
C VAL A 207 -4.73 -5.16 -34.11
N GLU A 208 -4.25 -6.39 -34.35
CA GLU A 208 -4.90 -7.64 -33.91
C GLU A 208 -5.06 -7.68 -32.37
N PRO A 209 -6.14 -8.24 -31.80
CA PRO A 209 -6.36 -8.33 -30.35
C PRO A 209 -5.16 -8.82 -29.52
N LYS A 210 -4.40 -9.83 -29.96
CA LYS A 210 -3.25 -10.34 -29.20
C LYS A 210 -2.12 -9.30 -29.12
N ALA A 211 -1.82 -8.63 -30.24
CA ALA A 211 -0.84 -7.56 -30.27
C ALA A 211 -1.35 -6.31 -29.54
N LEU A 212 -2.65 -5.98 -29.61
CA LEU A 212 -3.25 -4.91 -28.79
C LEU A 212 -2.95 -5.11 -27.29
N ASN A 213 -3.20 -6.31 -26.78
CA ASN A 213 -2.93 -6.61 -25.37
C ASN A 213 -1.46 -6.48 -25.03
N TYR A 214 -0.57 -6.94 -25.92
CA TYR A 214 0.87 -6.78 -25.75
C TYR A 214 1.26 -5.30 -25.71
N LEU A 215 0.82 -4.48 -26.67
CA LEU A 215 1.10 -3.05 -26.72
C LEU A 215 0.61 -2.33 -25.47
N VAL A 216 -0.65 -2.56 -25.04
CA VAL A 216 -1.21 -1.95 -23.82
C VAL A 216 -0.38 -2.26 -22.57
N GLN A 217 0.21 -3.45 -22.48
CA GLN A 217 1.02 -3.87 -21.33
C GLN A 217 2.46 -3.34 -21.36
N HIS A 218 3.00 -3.02 -22.53
CA HIS A 218 4.42 -2.65 -22.72
C HIS A 218 4.62 -1.15 -23.01
N VAL A 219 3.60 -0.46 -23.53
CA VAL A 219 3.61 0.99 -23.70
C VAL A 219 3.44 1.67 -22.34
N ARG A 220 4.13 2.81 -22.15
CA ARG A 220 3.94 3.69 -20.99
C ARG A 220 2.61 4.46 -21.12
N LEU A 221 1.51 3.76 -20.91
CA LEU A 221 0.16 4.24 -21.24
C LEU A 221 -0.22 5.52 -20.50
N GLY A 222 0.17 5.67 -19.23
CA GLY A 222 -0.04 6.92 -18.46
C GLY A 222 0.66 8.12 -19.09
N LEU A 223 1.93 7.96 -19.51
CA LEU A 223 2.66 9.00 -20.24
C LEU A 223 2.02 9.28 -21.60
N LEU A 224 1.61 8.24 -22.33
CA LEU A 224 0.97 8.36 -23.63
C LEU A 224 -0.32 9.20 -23.53
N PHE A 225 -1.23 8.83 -22.61
CA PHE A 225 -2.47 9.58 -22.40
C PHE A 225 -2.19 11.01 -21.92
N TYR A 226 -1.15 11.22 -21.13
CA TYR A 226 -0.77 12.56 -20.67
C TYR A 226 -0.24 13.43 -21.82
N LYS A 227 0.49 12.85 -22.78
CA LYS A 227 1.16 13.57 -23.88
C LYS A 227 0.30 13.78 -25.11
N VAL A 228 -0.54 12.82 -25.48
CA VAL A 228 -1.58 13.03 -26.50
C VAL A 228 -2.60 14.03 -25.96
N LYS A 229 -2.97 15.06 -26.71
CA LYS A 229 -3.83 16.16 -26.24
C LYS A 229 -5.09 16.30 -27.08
N ASP A 230 -6.15 16.82 -26.45
CA ASP A 230 -7.30 17.35 -27.18
C ASP A 230 -7.02 18.82 -27.49
N HIS A 231 -6.83 19.15 -28.77
CA HIS A 231 -6.39 20.48 -29.21
C HIS A 231 -7.62 21.38 -29.47
N ARG A 232 -7.71 22.53 -28.80
CA ARG A 232 -8.89 23.42 -28.85
C ARG A 232 -9.24 23.94 -30.26
N ASN A 233 -8.23 24.15 -31.11
CA ASN A 233 -8.39 24.72 -32.44
C ASN A 233 -8.50 23.65 -33.54
N PHE A 234 -8.59 22.39 -33.15
CA PHE A 234 -8.78 21.25 -34.04
C PHE A 234 -10.05 20.51 -33.62
N SER A 235 -10.88 20.10 -34.57
CA SER A 235 -12.13 19.40 -34.27
C SER A 235 -11.89 17.99 -33.68
N GLY A 236 -10.73 17.39 -33.95
CA GLY A 236 -10.35 16.09 -33.43
C GLY A 236 -9.93 16.13 -31.96
N LYS A 237 -10.48 15.20 -31.18
CA LYS A 237 -10.15 15.00 -29.77
C LYS A 237 -9.28 13.76 -29.63
N HIS A 238 -8.02 13.85 -30.09
CA HIS A 238 -7.11 12.71 -30.18
C HIS A 238 -6.91 11.94 -28.87
N ARG A 239 -6.82 12.63 -27.72
CA ARG A 239 -6.72 11.92 -26.43
C ARG A 239 -8.01 11.19 -26.13
N SER A 240 -9.14 11.89 -26.27
CA SER A 240 -10.45 11.29 -26.03
C SER A 240 -10.67 10.08 -26.94
N GLU A 241 -10.30 10.18 -28.21
CA GLU A 241 -10.40 9.12 -29.22
C GLU A 241 -9.52 7.92 -28.88
N LEU A 242 -8.26 8.14 -28.50
CA LEU A 242 -7.37 7.05 -28.07
C LEU A 242 -7.95 6.30 -26.86
N ILE A 243 -8.44 7.03 -25.87
CA ILE A 243 -9.01 6.42 -24.66
C ILE A 243 -10.33 5.73 -24.97
N GLU A 244 -11.19 6.32 -25.82
CA GLU A 244 -12.46 5.74 -26.23
C GLU A 244 -12.27 4.48 -27.07
N CYS A 245 -11.24 4.43 -27.92
CA CYS A 245 -10.80 3.22 -28.62
C CYS A 245 -10.56 2.08 -27.61
N LEU A 246 -9.77 2.31 -26.57
CA LEU A 246 -9.43 1.27 -25.57
C LEU A 246 -10.57 0.95 -24.59
N CYS A 247 -11.33 1.96 -24.18
CA CYS A 247 -12.33 1.82 -23.11
C CYS A 247 -13.73 1.49 -23.62
N VAL A 248 -14.02 1.70 -24.90
CA VAL A 248 -15.35 1.51 -25.50
C VAL A 248 -15.28 0.61 -26.72
N THR A 249 -14.58 1.02 -27.78
CA THR A 249 -14.62 0.31 -29.08
C THR A 249 -13.95 -1.06 -29.04
N ARG A 250 -12.76 -1.15 -28.43
CA ARG A 250 -11.90 -2.34 -28.41
C ARG A 250 -11.90 -3.05 -27.04
N ILE A 251 -12.79 -2.67 -26.13
CA ILE A 251 -12.81 -3.18 -24.74
C ILE A 251 -12.94 -4.71 -24.67
N SER A 252 -13.70 -5.31 -25.58
CA SER A 252 -13.89 -6.77 -25.68
C SER A 252 -12.65 -7.51 -26.16
N ALA A 253 -11.73 -6.82 -26.84
CA ALA A 253 -10.45 -7.36 -27.26
C ALA A 253 -9.41 -7.34 -26.12
N LEU A 254 -9.65 -6.61 -25.03
CA LEU A 254 -8.72 -6.51 -23.90
C LEU A 254 -8.93 -7.64 -22.89
N ASN A 255 -7.83 -8.30 -22.53
CA ASN A 255 -7.78 -9.22 -21.39
C ASN A 255 -7.79 -8.46 -20.06
N VAL A 256 -7.98 -9.19 -18.96
CA VAL A 256 -8.06 -8.63 -17.61
C VAL A 256 -6.84 -7.77 -17.26
N LEU A 257 -5.63 -8.27 -17.54
CA LEU A 257 -4.39 -7.55 -17.22
C LEU A 257 -4.29 -6.22 -18.01
N SER A 258 -4.62 -6.23 -19.31
CA SER A 258 -4.62 -5.02 -20.12
C SER A 258 -5.68 -4.01 -19.64
N LYS A 259 -6.87 -4.47 -19.22
CA LYS A 259 -7.86 -3.59 -18.57
C LYS A 259 -7.31 -2.93 -17.30
N VAL A 260 -6.50 -3.63 -16.50
CA VAL A 260 -5.84 -3.06 -15.31
C VAL A 260 -4.85 -1.96 -15.70
N PHE A 261 -4.06 -2.15 -16.76
CA PHE A 261 -3.16 -1.10 -17.28
C PHE A 261 -3.93 0.14 -17.75
N VAL A 262 -5.07 -0.04 -18.44
CA VAL A 262 -5.92 1.08 -18.86
C VAL A 262 -6.50 1.81 -17.64
N LEU A 263 -7.07 1.09 -16.66
CA LEU A 263 -7.60 1.69 -15.44
C LEU A 263 -6.53 2.47 -14.66
N HIS A 264 -5.34 1.90 -14.55
CA HIS A 264 -4.22 2.54 -13.89
C HIS A 264 -3.81 3.83 -14.60
N ALA A 265 -3.65 3.81 -15.93
CA ALA A 265 -3.36 5.00 -16.71
C ALA A 265 -4.44 6.08 -16.56
N LEU A 266 -5.73 5.70 -16.49
CA LEU A 266 -6.82 6.62 -16.23
C LEU A 266 -6.74 7.26 -14.83
N GLN A 267 -6.40 6.49 -13.79
CA GLN A 267 -6.21 7.03 -12.44
C GLN A 267 -5.05 8.04 -12.37
N MET A 268 -3.95 7.78 -13.08
CA MET A 268 -2.81 8.70 -13.15
C MET A 268 -3.16 10.06 -13.78
N LEU A 269 -4.17 10.12 -14.65
CA LEU A 269 -4.61 11.37 -15.29
C LEU A 269 -5.52 12.23 -14.40
N LYS A 270 -5.76 11.83 -13.14
CA LYS A 270 -6.73 12.45 -12.24
C LYS A 270 -8.14 12.45 -12.84
N LEU A 271 -8.81 11.29 -12.76
CA LEU A 271 -10.21 11.08 -13.16
C LEU A 271 -11.18 12.24 -12.83
N PRO A 272 -11.09 12.88 -11.64
CA PRO A 272 -11.86 14.08 -11.32
C PRO A 272 -11.87 15.16 -12.42
N ALA A 273 -10.77 15.37 -13.15
CA ALA A 273 -10.68 16.44 -14.14
C ALA A 273 -11.55 16.23 -15.39
N ASN A 274 -11.99 15.00 -15.67
CA ASN A 274 -12.73 14.68 -16.89
C ASN A 274 -13.94 13.78 -16.57
N PRO A 275 -15.17 14.30 -16.60
CA PRO A 275 -16.37 13.50 -16.37
C PRO A 275 -16.54 12.30 -17.31
N ARG A 276 -15.98 12.35 -18.53
CA ARG A 276 -15.98 11.18 -19.44
C ARG A 276 -15.11 10.04 -18.91
N ALA A 277 -14.08 10.35 -18.14
CA ALA A 277 -13.18 9.35 -17.60
C ALA A 277 -13.86 8.44 -16.56
N GLU A 278 -14.78 8.97 -15.76
CA GLU A 278 -15.63 8.15 -14.88
C GLU A 278 -16.51 7.18 -15.69
N HIS A 279 -17.01 7.60 -16.86
CA HIS A 279 -17.80 6.75 -17.75
C HIS A 279 -16.96 5.65 -18.41
N TRP A 280 -15.70 5.95 -18.76
CA TRP A 280 -14.77 4.94 -19.28
C TRP A 280 -14.44 3.89 -18.22
N VAL A 281 -14.16 4.31 -16.98
CA VAL A 281 -13.98 3.39 -15.84
C VAL A 281 -15.23 2.53 -15.63
N ARG A 282 -16.41 3.15 -15.66
CA ARG A 282 -17.70 2.45 -15.59
C ARG A 282 -17.80 1.38 -16.68
N ASN A 283 -17.48 1.72 -17.92
CA ASN A 283 -17.56 0.77 -19.02
C ASN A 283 -16.60 -0.40 -18.85
N ILE A 284 -15.36 -0.16 -18.40
CA ILE A 284 -14.36 -1.20 -18.13
C ILE A 284 -14.87 -2.20 -17.08
N LEU A 285 -15.36 -1.71 -15.95
CA LEU A 285 -15.82 -2.56 -14.85
C LEU A 285 -17.12 -3.29 -15.18
N LEU A 286 -18.08 -2.63 -15.83
CA LEU A 286 -19.37 -3.26 -16.21
C LEU A 286 -19.22 -4.32 -17.31
N ASN A 287 -18.20 -4.21 -18.18
CA ASN A 287 -17.86 -5.23 -19.19
C ASN A 287 -16.89 -6.30 -18.67
N THR A 288 -16.77 -6.45 -17.35
CA THR A 288 -15.97 -7.48 -16.72
C THR A 288 -16.83 -8.20 -15.69
N SER A 289 -16.83 -9.53 -15.71
CA SER A 289 -17.82 -10.35 -15.00
C SER A 289 -17.17 -11.52 -14.26
N GLN A 290 -17.83 -12.03 -13.23
CA GLN A 290 -17.41 -13.21 -12.47
C GLN A 290 -15.93 -13.17 -12.04
N ASP A 291 -15.19 -14.26 -12.28
CA ASP A 291 -13.80 -14.44 -11.82
C ASP A 291 -12.86 -13.41 -12.44
N ASP A 292 -13.12 -12.97 -13.69
CA ASP A 292 -12.34 -11.93 -14.36
C ASP A 292 -12.47 -10.58 -13.62
N LEU A 293 -13.65 -10.28 -13.04
CA LEU A 293 -13.84 -9.06 -12.25
C LEU A 293 -13.10 -9.16 -10.91
N SER A 294 -13.13 -10.32 -10.26
CA SER A 294 -12.35 -10.57 -9.04
C SER A 294 -10.84 -10.46 -9.29
N GLU A 295 -10.37 -11.00 -10.42
CA GLU A 295 -8.97 -10.91 -10.85
C GLU A 295 -8.57 -9.47 -11.18
N LEU A 296 -9.40 -8.74 -11.93
CA LEU A 296 -9.18 -7.33 -12.26
C LEU A 296 -9.02 -6.49 -10.98
N LYS A 297 -9.95 -6.61 -10.03
CA LYS A 297 -9.91 -5.86 -8.76
C LYS A 297 -8.64 -6.19 -7.97
N THR A 298 -8.30 -7.48 -7.88
CA THR A 298 -7.12 -7.95 -7.13
C THR A 298 -5.80 -7.52 -7.78
N LEU A 299 -5.69 -7.58 -9.11
CA LEU A 299 -4.54 -7.03 -9.85
C LEU A 299 -4.40 -5.52 -9.66
N THR A 300 -5.52 -4.79 -9.67
CA THR A 300 -5.54 -3.34 -9.39
C THR A 300 -5.00 -3.05 -7.99
N ASP A 301 -5.23 -3.91 -6.99
CA ASP A 301 -4.71 -3.73 -5.63
C ASP A 301 -3.22 -4.12 -5.46
N SER A 302 -2.71 -5.05 -6.27
CA SER A 302 -1.38 -5.65 -6.09
C SER A 302 -0.28 -5.09 -7.01
N LYS A 303 -0.54 -3.97 -7.69
CA LYS A 303 0.46 -3.29 -8.52
C LYS A 303 1.57 -2.58 -7.75
N GLY A 304 1.43 -2.44 -6.42
CA GLY A 304 2.48 -1.86 -5.57
C GLY A 304 2.53 -0.33 -5.59
N ASP A 305 1.39 0.31 -5.81
CA ASP A 305 1.19 1.74 -5.62
C ASP A 305 -0.13 2.04 -4.89
N TYR A 306 -0.37 3.32 -4.64
CA TYR A 306 -1.54 3.79 -3.90
C TYR A 306 -2.83 3.88 -4.73
N PHE A 307 -2.79 3.63 -6.04
CA PHE A 307 -3.96 3.69 -6.93
C PHE A 307 -4.85 2.44 -6.79
N CYS A 308 -5.17 1.99 -5.59
CA CYS A 308 -5.95 0.77 -5.37
C CYS A 308 -7.42 0.88 -5.79
N MET A 309 -8.14 -0.24 -5.74
CA MET A 309 -9.54 -0.32 -6.12
C MET A 309 -10.44 0.54 -5.20
N MET A 310 -10.07 0.63 -3.93
CA MET A 310 -10.76 1.49 -2.96
C MET A 310 -10.62 2.97 -3.32
N LYS A 311 -9.42 3.42 -3.68
CA LYS A 311 -9.20 4.79 -4.14
C LYS A 311 -10.01 5.10 -5.41
N LEU A 312 -10.01 4.19 -6.39
CA LEU A 312 -10.78 4.37 -7.61
C LEU A 312 -12.27 4.59 -7.33
N ILE A 313 -12.88 3.71 -6.53
CA ILE A 313 -14.34 3.72 -6.31
C ILE A 313 -14.79 4.83 -5.36
N PHE A 314 -14.04 5.08 -4.28
CA PHE A 314 -14.49 5.97 -3.20
C PHE A 314 -13.83 7.34 -3.19
N VAL A 315 -12.75 7.55 -3.94
CA VAL A 315 -12.03 8.83 -4.00
C VAL A 315 -12.04 9.40 -5.42
N ASP A 316 -11.69 8.59 -6.43
CA ASP A 316 -11.50 9.10 -7.79
C ASP A 316 -12.82 9.30 -8.56
N ILE A 317 -13.83 8.46 -8.31
CA ILE A 317 -15.17 8.58 -8.89
C ILE A 317 -16.03 9.50 -8.02
N ARG A 318 -16.47 10.63 -8.59
CA ARG A 318 -17.27 11.63 -7.87
C ARG A 318 -18.76 11.49 -8.12
N SER A 319 -19.16 10.95 -9.27
CA SER A 319 -20.57 10.71 -9.55
C SER A 319 -21.11 9.58 -8.68
N GLN A 320 -21.97 9.93 -7.72
CA GLN A 320 -22.64 8.95 -6.86
C GLN A 320 -23.46 7.93 -7.66
N SER A 321 -24.02 8.34 -8.80
CA SER A 321 -24.74 7.44 -9.71
C SER A 321 -23.82 6.36 -10.30
N ILE A 322 -22.65 6.77 -10.79
CA ILE A 322 -21.63 5.84 -11.33
C ILE A 322 -21.11 4.93 -10.23
N GLN A 323 -20.78 5.46 -9.06
CA GLN A 323 -20.34 4.66 -7.92
C GLN A 323 -21.38 3.60 -7.54
N ASN A 324 -22.67 3.97 -7.47
CA ASN A 324 -23.76 3.05 -7.15
C ASN A 324 -23.92 1.96 -8.23
N ASP A 325 -23.80 2.31 -9.50
CA ASP A 325 -23.85 1.34 -10.61
C ASP A 325 -22.72 0.32 -10.52
N LEU A 326 -21.50 0.78 -10.21
CA LEU A 326 -20.34 -0.09 -10.03
C LEU A 326 -20.50 -1.05 -8.85
N LEU A 327 -20.90 -0.54 -7.69
CA LEU A 327 -21.12 -1.36 -6.50
C LEU A 327 -22.28 -2.36 -6.71
N ARG A 328 -23.34 -1.95 -7.43
CA ARG A 328 -24.45 -2.84 -7.80
C ARG A 328 -23.98 -3.98 -8.69
N HIS A 329 -23.15 -3.68 -9.69
CA HIS A 329 -22.56 -4.68 -10.58
C HIS A 329 -21.64 -5.64 -9.84
N ILE A 330 -20.72 -5.12 -9.01
CA ILE A 330 -19.83 -5.93 -8.18
C ILE A 330 -20.63 -6.90 -7.30
N ARG A 331 -21.67 -6.41 -6.62
CA ARG A 331 -22.53 -7.25 -5.78
C ARG A 331 -23.28 -8.31 -6.59
N LYS A 332 -23.79 -7.95 -7.77
CA LYS A 332 -24.47 -8.91 -8.66
C LYS A 332 -23.52 -10.04 -9.08
N GLU A 333 -22.31 -9.71 -9.53
CA GLU A 333 -21.33 -10.70 -9.95
C GLU A 333 -20.87 -11.60 -8.79
N ALA A 334 -20.69 -11.03 -7.60
CA ALA A 334 -20.36 -11.79 -6.39
C ALA A 334 -21.48 -12.77 -5.99
N ASN A 335 -22.74 -12.36 -6.08
CA ASN A 335 -23.88 -13.25 -5.81
C ASN A 335 -23.90 -14.43 -6.79
N ILE A 336 -23.59 -14.19 -8.07
CA ILE A 336 -23.47 -15.26 -9.07
C ILE A 336 -22.33 -16.22 -8.71
N GLN A 337 -21.17 -15.69 -8.30
CA GLN A 337 -20.05 -16.51 -7.84
C GLN A 337 -20.40 -17.34 -6.61
N GLN A 338 -21.10 -16.76 -5.63
CA GLN A 338 -21.55 -17.45 -4.43
C GLN A 338 -22.55 -18.56 -4.77
N ALA A 339 -23.50 -18.31 -5.68
CA ALA A 339 -24.43 -19.35 -6.16
C ALA A 339 -23.66 -20.54 -6.78
N HIS A 340 -22.65 -20.27 -7.61
CA HIS A 340 -21.77 -21.31 -8.14
C HIS A 340 -21.06 -22.11 -7.04
N MET A 341 -20.62 -21.45 -5.96
CA MET A 341 -19.98 -22.09 -4.81
C MET A 341 -20.94 -23.00 -4.05
N VAL A 342 -22.17 -22.54 -3.80
CA VAL A 342 -23.19 -23.35 -3.12
C VAL A 342 -23.56 -24.57 -3.94
N MET A 343 -23.73 -24.42 -5.26
CA MET A 343 -24.09 -25.51 -6.18
C MET A 343 -22.95 -26.50 -6.48
N GLY A 344 -21.72 -26.25 -6.05
CA GLY A 344 -20.59 -27.17 -6.29
C GLY A 344 -20.22 -27.35 -7.78
N THR A 345 -20.54 -26.37 -8.63
CA THR A 345 -20.27 -26.40 -10.08
C THR A 345 -18.78 -26.61 -10.41
N LYS A 346 -18.46 -27.07 -11.64
CA LYS A 346 -17.07 -27.22 -12.10
C LYS A 346 -16.24 -25.94 -11.90
N LYS A 347 -16.83 -24.78 -12.20
CA LYS A 347 -16.22 -23.45 -11.95
C LYS A 347 -15.87 -23.28 -10.46
N SER A 348 -16.76 -23.64 -9.55
CA SER A 348 -16.52 -23.53 -8.10
C SER A 348 -15.39 -24.45 -7.60
N LYS A 349 -15.27 -25.65 -8.17
CA LYS A 349 -14.19 -26.58 -7.80
C LYS A 349 -12.83 -26.02 -8.21
N ILE A 350 -12.73 -25.51 -9.45
CA ILE A 350 -11.52 -24.83 -9.96
C ILE A 350 -11.21 -23.59 -9.11
N ARG A 351 -12.24 -22.85 -8.69
CA ARG A 351 -12.07 -21.68 -7.82
C ARG A 351 -11.43 -22.05 -6.49
N ARG A 352 -11.98 -23.06 -5.80
CA ARG A 352 -11.48 -23.55 -4.50
C ARG A 352 -10.06 -24.10 -4.57
N SER A 353 -9.66 -24.67 -5.71
CA SER A 353 -8.33 -25.27 -5.88
C SER A 353 -7.22 -24.26 -6.17
N LYS A 354 -7.52 -22.99 -6.44
CA LYS A 354 -6.50 -21.98 -6.78
C LYS A 354 -5.91 -21.29 -5.56
N HIS A 355 -6.75 -20.85 -4.62
CA HIS A 355 -6.37 -20.18 -3.37
C HIS A 355 -7.59 -20.13 -2.43
N ALA A 356 -7.44 -19.60 -1.22
CA ALA A 356 -8.50 -19.62 -0.20
C ALA A 356 -9.62 -18.58 -0.39
N TRP A 357 -9.60 -17.76 -1.45
CA TRP A 357 -10.57 -16.68 -1.73
C TRP A 357 -10.89 -15.81 -0.50
N ARG A 358 -9.84 -15.39 0.20
CA ARG A 358 -9.92 -14.50 1.36
C ARG A 358 -8.99 -13.30 1.23
N LYS A 359 -9.35 -12.20 1.89
CA LYS A 359 -8.53 -10.99 2.06
C LYS A 359 -7.99 -10.97 3.48
N ILE A 360 -6.69 -10.71 3.62
CA ILE A 360 -6.01 -10.62 4.92
C ILE A 360 -5.85 -9.15 5.23
N LEU A 361 -6.60 -8.66 6.20
CA LEU A 361 -6.47 -7.31 6.70
C LEU A 361 -5.58 -7.32 7.93
N SER A 362 -4.55 -6.49 7.94
CA SER A 362 -3.69 -6.35 9.10
C SER A 362 -3.53 -4.89 9.50
N ASP A 363 -3.47 -4.61 10.79
CA ASP A 363 -2.84 -3.39 11.26
C ASP A 363 -1.32 -3.42 11.02
N VAL A 364 -0.66 -2.26 11.14
CA VAL A 364 0.78 -2.08 10.94
C VAL A 364 1.53 -1.99 12.26
N ASP A 365 1.11 -1.10 13.17
CA ASP A 365 1.88 -0.78 14.36
C ASP A 365 1.52 -1.75 15.49
N ASP A 366 2.51 -2.31 16.18
CA ASP A 366 2.35 -3.38 17.17
C ASP A 366 1.69 -4.67 16.67
N THR A 367 1.41 -4.77 15.36
CA THR A 367 0.91 -5.97 14.68
C THR A 367 1.94 -6.52 13.69
N LEU A 368 2.39 -5.71 12.74
CA LEU A 368 3.47 -6.06 11.79
C LEU A 368 4.85 -5.71 12.36
N TYR A 369 4.96 -4.52 12.96
CA TYR A 369 6.19 -4.00 13.53
C TYR A 369 6.01 -3.62 14.98
N CYS A 370 7.02 -3.85 15.81
CA CYS A 370 7.03 -3.27 17.16
C CYS A 370 7.20 -1.75 17.09
N SER A 371 6.28 -0.99 17.70
CA SER A 371 6.36 0.48 17.79
C SER A 371 7.48 0.97 18.70
N GLY A 372 7.91 0.14 19.65
CA GLY A 372 8.83 0.52 20.73
C GLY A 372 8.18 1.39 21.80
N GLY A 373 6.84 1.43 21.87
CA GLY A 373 6.05 2.19 22.83
C GLY A 373 6.17 3.71 22.65
N ALA A 374 6.43 4.15 21.41
CA ALA A 374 6.55 5.54 21.05
C ALA A 374 5.16 6.12 20.75
N TYR A 375 4.56 6.81 21.72
CA TYR A 375 3.31 7.55 21.51
C TYR A 375 3.46 8.55 20.34
N PRO A 376 2.46 8.69 19.45
CA PRO A 376 1.14 8.03 19.44
C PRO A 376 1.10 6.69 18.67
N ALA A 377 2.23 6.16 18.21
CA ALA A 377 2.29 5.07 17.23
C ALA A 377 1.96 3.67 17.79
N GLY A 378 2.09 3.45 19.10
CA GLY A 378 1.83 2.16 19.73
C GLY A 378 2.38 2.09 21.16
N ILE A 379 2.15 0.98 21.83
CA ILE A 379 2.51 0.73 23.22
C ILE A 379 3.51 -0.41 23.42
N ASP A 380 3.71 -1.29 22.42
CA ASP A 380 4.57 -2.47 22.59
C ASP A 380 6.05 -2.10 22.72
N LYS A 381 6.71 -2.66 23.74
CA LYS A 381 8.14 -2.47 24.06
C LYS A 381 8.91 -3.79 24.10
N ARG A 382 8.26 -4.91 23.73
CA ARG A 382 8.82 -6.25 23.87
C ARG A 382 9.98 -6.54 22.91
N TYR A 383 9.99 -5.87 21.77
CA TYR A 383 11.08 -5.86 20.79
C TYR A 383 11.59 -4.43 20.58
N GLY A 384 12.73 -4.25 19.92
CA GLY A 384 13.17 -2.91 19.55
C GLY A 384 12.26 -2.27 18.50
N LYS A 385 12.32 -0.94 18.45
CA LYS A 385 11.52 -0.13 17.52
C LYS A 385 11.74 -0.56 16.07
N LYS A 386 10.64 -0.76 15.33
CA LYS A 386 10.58 -1.19 13.92
C LYS A 386 11.09 -2.60 13.63
N VAL A 387 11.29 -3.45 14.65
CA VAL A 387 11.50 -4.88 14.42
C VAL A 387 10.22 -5.48 13.84
N VAL A 388 10.34 -6.20 12.71
CA VAL A 388 9.27 -7.03 12.16
C VAL A 388 9.10 -8.23 13.09
N TYR A 389 7.89 -8.52 13.54
CA TYR A 389 7.67 -9.68 14.42
C TYR A 389 8.00 -10.98 13.67
N PRO A 390 8.82 -11.88 14.25
CA PRO A 390 9.14 -13.15 13.61
C PRO A 390 7.89 -13.95 13.26
N GLY A 391 7.81 -14.44 12.03
CA GLY A 391 6.70 -15.24 11.51
C GLY A 391 5.50 -14.47 10.97
N VAL A 392 5.45 -13.14 11.10
CA VAL A 392 4.29 -12.37 10.64
C VAL A 392 4.06 -12.47 9.13
N LEU A 393 5.15 -12.37 8.35
CA LEU A 393 5.08 -12.40 6.90
C LEU A 393 4.77 -13.80 6.38
N SER A 394 5.34 -14.84 7.00
CA SER A 394 5.03 -16.23 6.68
C SER A 394 3.59 -16.57 7.06
N PHE A 395 3.09 -16.08 8.20
CA PHE A 395 1.69 -16.26 8.59
C PHE A 395 0.73 -15.63 7.57
N TYR A 396 0.97 -14.39 7.12
CA TYR A 396 0.15 -13.79 6.06
C TYR A 396 0.18 -14.62 4.77
N ARG A 397 1.37 -15.06 4.34
CA ARG A 397 1.54 -15.88 3.14
C ARG A 397 0.73 -17.18 3.21
N GLU A 398 0.83 -17.90 4.32
CA GLU A 398 0.14 -19.18 4.47
C GLU A 398 -1.37 -19.02 4.63
N LEU A 399 -1.86 -17.92 5.24
CA LEU A 399 -3.29 -17.61 5.26
C LEU A 399 -3.86 -17.38 3.86
N ASP A 400 -3.07 -16.77 2.98
CA ASP A 400 -3.44 -16.41 1.61
C ASP A 400 -3.51 -17.66 0.71
N LEU A 401 -2.53 -18.56 0.86
CA LEU A 401 -2.54 -19.89 0.24
C LEU A 401 -3.71 -20.74 0.78
N GLY A 402 -3.89 -20.72 2.10
CA GLY A 402 -4.82 -21.55 2.84
C GLY A 402 -4.59 -23.05 2.69
N ILE A 403 -5.67 -23.84 2.79
CA ILE A 403 -5.59 -25.31 2.83
C ILE A 403 -5.58 -26.00 1.46
N TYR A 404 -5.94 -25.26 0.40
CA TYR A 404 -6.00 -25.78 -0.98
C TYR A 404 -4.94 -25.16 -1.88
N GLY A 405 -4.16 -24.20 -1.38
CA GLY A 405 -3.10 -23.56 -2.13
C GLY A 405 -1.88 -24.47 -2.35
N PRO A 406 -1.01 -24.11 -3.29
CA PRO A 406 0.27 -24.80 -3.47
C PRO A 406 1.16 -24.65 -2.23
N GLU A 407 2.10 -25.58 -2.04
CA GLU A 407 3.02 -25.54 -0.89
C GLU A 407 4.00 -24.37 -0.92
N ILE A 408 4.32 -23.89 -2.13
CA ILE A 408 5.25 -22.78 -2.36
C ILE A 408 4.46 -21.65 -3.02
N TRP A 409 4.74 -20.41 -2.60
CA TRP A 409 4.15 -19.23 -3.22
C TRP A 409 4.52 -19.17 -4.70
N PRO A 410 3.54 -19.20 -5.63
CA PRO A 410 3.86 -19.21 -7.05
C PRO A 410 4.54 -17.90 -7.48
N PRO A 411 5.54 -17.94 -8.38
CA PRO A 411 6.28 -16.74 -8.80
C PRO A 411 5.43 -15.60 -9.37
N ASN A 412 4.28 -15.93 -9.96
CA ASN A 412 3.34 -14.97 -10.56
C ASN A 412 2.00 -14.91 -9.80
N ALA A 413 1.93 -15.47 -8.59
CA ALA A 413 0.72 -15.36 -7.78
C ALA A 413 0.56 -13.95 -7.21
N ILE A 414 -0.69 -13.56 -7.06
CA ILE A 414 -1.09 -12.27 -6.49
C ILE A 414 -1.63 -12.53 -5.10
N GLY A 415 -1.08 -11.84 -4.10
CA GLY A 415 -1.53 -11.99 -2.73
C GLY A 415 -2.58 -10.96 -2.32
N ASN A 416 -3.38 -11.32 -1.33
CA ASN A 416 -4.57 -10.62 -0.88
C ASN A 416 -4.36 -9.88 0.46
N LEU A 417 -3.13 -9.45 0.73
CA LEU A 417 -2.77 -8.71 1.94
C LEU A 417 -3.13 -7.22 1.81
N VAL A 418 -3.78 -6.68 2.83
CA VAL A 418 -4.16 -5.27 2.92
C VAL A 418 -3.83 -4.75 4.32
N PHE A 419 -3.17 -3.60 4.38
CA PHE A 419 -2.93 -2.93 5.64
C PHE A 419 -4.03 -1.91 5.95
N LEU A 420 -4.61 -2.00 7.15
CA LEU A 420 -5.53 -1.03 7.73
C LEU A 420 -4.74 -0.12 8.66
N SER A 421 -4.41 1.09 8.20
CA SER A 421 -3.67 2.06 8.99
C SER A 421 -4.60 3.15 9.49
N ALA A 422 -4.48 3.52 10.77
CA ALA A 422 -5.13 4.72 11.29
C ALA A 422 -4.33 6.01 10.95
N ARG A 423 -3.13 5.89 10.38
CA ARG A 423 -2.31 7.06 10.02
C ARG A 423 -2.96 7.84 8.89
N PRO A 424 -2.97 9.18 9.00
CA PRO A 424 -3.68 10.03 8.07
C PRO A 424 -3.08 10.00 6.65
N HIS A 425 -3.97 10.12 5.66
CA HIS A 425 -3.61 10.59 4.33
C HIS A 425 -2.97 12.00 4.43
N VAL A 426 -1.90 12.22 3.68
CA VAL A 426 -1.20 13.51 3.59
C VAL A 426 -1.15 13.94 2.13
N TYR A 427 -1.26 15.26 1.89
CA TYR A 427 -1.19 15.90 0.57
C TYR A 427 -0.26 15.19 -0.42
N LYS A 428 -0.75 14.90 -1.63
CA LYS A 428 -0.07 14.14 -2.70
C LYS A 428 0.27 12.68 -2.36
N ASP A 429 -0.55 12.04 -1.53
CA ASP A 429 -0.39 10.63 -1.14
C ASP A 429 1.01 10.34 -0.56
N VAL A 430 1.62 11.32 0.13
CA VAL A 430 3.02 11.24 0.57
C VAL A 430 3.21 10.17 1.63
N SER A 431 2.24 10.03 2.55
CA SER A 431 2.29 8.99 3.59
C SER A 431 2.13 7.60 2.96
N GLU A 432 1.25 7.46 1.97
CA GLU A 432 1.04 6.25 1.18
C GLU A 432 2.31 5.87 0.41
N LYS A 433 2.89 6.78 -0.38
CA LYS A 433 4.14 6.55 -1.14
C LYS A 433 5.27 6.08 -0.23
N HIS A 434 5.39 6.68 0.95
CA HIS A 434 6.38 6.27 1.95
C HIS A 434 6.12 4.85 2.50
N ASN A 435 4.85 4.48 2.70
CA ASN A 435 4.49 3.11 3.13
C ASN A 435 4.73 2.08 2.02
N PHE A 436 4.42 2.38 0.76
CA PHE A 436 4.74 1.50 -0.37
C PHE A 436 6.25 1.28 -0.53
N ALA A 437 7.07 2.30 -0.30
CA ALA A 437 8.53 2.15 -0.27
C ALA A 437 9.00 1.22 0.89
N LYS A 438 8.28 1.18 2.01
CA LYS A 438 8.55 0.19 3.08
C LYS A 438 8.13 -1.21 2.69
N PHE A 439 6.98 -1.37 2.05
CA PHE A 439 6.51 -2.68 1.58
C PHE A 439 7.47 -3.28 0.54
N GLU A 440 8.01 -2.44 -0.34
CA GLU A 440 9.07 -2.85 -1.27
C GLU A 440 10.32 -3.36 -0.53
N LYS A 441 10.75 -2.68 0.54
CA LYS A 441 11.85 -3.17 1.39
C LYS A 441 11.50 -4.50 2.07
N LEU A 442 10.29 -4.66 2.60
CA LEU A 442 9.84 -5.92 3.19
C LEU A 442 9.84 -7.07 2.19
N ARG A 443 9.40 -6.81 0.96
CA ARG A 443 9.43 -7.80 -0.13
C ARG A 443 10.86 -8.20 -0.49
N ASN A 444 11.74 -7.21 -0.67
CA ASN A 444 13.09 -7.46 -1.15
C ASN A 444 14.03 -8.01 -0.07
N LEU A 445 13.85 -7.63 1.21
CA LEU A 445 14.76 -7.97 2.30
C LEU A 445 14.20 -9.01 3.29
N HIS A 446 12.88 -9.09 3.43
CA HIS A 446 12.22 -9.90 4.46
C HIS A 446 11.23 -10.93 3.89
N GLY A 447 11.14 -11.08 2.56
CA GLY A 447 10.38 -12.16 1.94
C GLY A 447 8.86 -12.00 1.96
N MET A 448 8.33 -10.77 2.07
CA MET A 448 6.89 -10.53 1.89
C MET A 448 6.43 -11.03 0.52
N HIS A 449 5.38 -11.85 0.49
CA HIS A 449 4.99 -12.63 -0.70
C HIS A 449 4.22 -11.82 -1.75
N THR A 450 3.71 -10.64 -1.40
CA THR A 450 2.85 -9.82 -2.28
C THR A 450 3.14 -8.32 -2.13
N ASN A 451 2.58 -7.53 -3.04
CA ASN A 451 2.44 -6.10 -2.90
C ASN A 451 1.12 -5.80 -2.17
N PRO A 452 1.16 -5.38 -0.91
CA PRO A 452 -0.05 -5.13 -0.15
C PRO A 452 -0.70 -3.82 -0.58
N SER A 453 -2.02 -3.76 -0.50
CA SER A 453 -2.74 -2.49 -0.54
C SER A 453 -2.73 -1.82 0.84
N LEU A 454 -2.96 -0.50 0.88
CA LEU A 454 -3.03 0.28 2.12
C LEU A 454 -4.35 1.06 2.15
N MET A 455 -5.05 0.95 3.28
CA MET A 455 -6.18 1.79 3.63
C MET A 455 -5.74 2.77 4.72
N SER A 456 -5.51 4.03 4.34
CA SER A 456 -5.12 5.09 5.26
C SER A 456 -6.29 5.55 6.13
N GLY A 457 -5.94 6.11 7.29
CA GLY A 457 -6.85 6.84 8.15
C GLY A 457 -7.02 8.28 7.64
N ASP A 458 -7.74 9.09 8.40
CA ASP A 458 -7.87 10.53 8.14
C ASP A 458 -7.23 11.36 9.26
N LEU A 459 -6.90 12.61 8.94
CA LEU A 459 -6.29 13.56 9.88
C LEU A 459 -7.21 13.81 11.08
N THR A 460 -8.52 13.78 10.87
CA THR A 460 -9.54 14.03 11.88
C THR A 460 -9.55 12.98 12.97
N SER A 461 -9.57 11.68 12.65
CA SER A 461 -9.55 10.61 13.65
C SER A 461 -8.23 10.59 14.44
N GLY A 462 -7.11 10.86 13.77
CA GLY A 462 -5.81 10.99 14.43
C GLY A 462 -5.74 12.19 15.39
N GLN A 463 -6.26 13.35 14.99
CA GLN A 463 -6.34 14.53 15.85
C GLN A 463 -7.26 14.31 17.05
N GLU A 464 -8.44 13.73 16.85
CA GLU A 464 -9.37 13.45 17.95
C GLU A 464 -8.78 12.48 18.96
N TYR A 465 -8.08 11.44 18.51
CA TYR A 465 -7.34 10.55 19.40
C TYR A 465 -6.28 11.31 20.23
N ILE A 466 -5.48 12.15 19.58
CA ILE A 466 -4.41 12.91 20.25
C ILE A 466 -4.99 13.92 21.26
N LEU A 467 -6.10 14.58 20.92
CA LEU A 467 -6.69 15.66 21.71
C LEU A 467 -7.62 15.16 22.82
N LYS A 468 -8.45 14.15 22.54
CA LYS A 468 -9.50 13.63 23.44
C LYS A 468 -9.08 12.35 24.18
N ASN A 469 -7.97 11.72 23.79
CA ASN A 469 -7.50 10.42 24.31
C ASN A 469 -8.58 9.31 24.21
N ASP A 470 -9.43 9.40 23.18
CA ASP A 470 -10.46 8.41 22.87
C ASP A 470 -10.01 7.55 21.68
N MET A 471 -10.05 6.22 21.86
CA MET A 471 -9.68 5.26 20.82
C MET A 471 -10.86 4.90 19.91
N TYR A 472 -12.10 5.30 20.25
CA TYR A 472 -13.28 5.02 19.44
C TYR A 472 -13.20 5.56 18.01
N PRO A 473 -12.72 6.79 17.75
CA PRO A 473 -12.60 7.31 16.37
C PRO A 473 -11.67 6.46 15.50
N LEU A 474 -10.58 5.93 16.07
CA LEU A 474 -9.67 5.04 15.35
C LEU A 474 -10.35 3.71 15.01
N ALA A 475 -11.09 3.14 15.97
CA ALA A 475 -11.85 1.91 15.78
C ALA A 475 -12.96 2.09 14.71
N LEU A 476 -13.69 3.20 14.79
CA LEU A 476 -14.74 3.56 13.84
C LEU A 476 -14.16 3.73 12.44
N LYS A 477 -13.02 4.42 12.31
CA LYS A 477 -12.38 4.62 11.01
C LYS A 477 -11.94 3.32 10.36
N LYS A 478 -11.34 2.40 11.14
CA LYS A 478 -10.98 1.06 10.66
C LYS A 478 -12.21 0.28 10.22
N PHE A 479 -13.30 0.38 10.96
CA PHE A 479 -14.58 -0.21 10.59
C PHE A 479 -15.13 0.39 9.28
N GLU A 480 -15.20 1.71 9.14
CA GLU A 480 -15.66 2.37 7.90
C GLU A 480 -14.84 1.95 6.67
N ASN A 481 -13.52 1.88 6.82
CA ASN A 481 -12.63 1.40 5.77
C ASN A 481 -12.93 -0.07 5.41
N PHE A 482 -13.19 -0.92 6.41
CA PHE A 482 -13.64 -2.28 6.18
C PHE A 482 -15.00 -2.34 5.47
N GLN A 483 -15.99 -1.52 5.84
CA GLN A 483 -17.30 -1.47 5.17
C GLN A 483 -17.15 -1.17 3.67
N LYS A 484 -16.33 -0.17 3.34
CA LYS A 484 -15.98 0.17 1.96
C LYS A 484 -15.29 -1.01 1.28
N TYR A 485 -14.31 -1.63 1.93
CA TYR A 485 -13.56 -2.74 1.36
C TYR A 485 -14.43 -3.97 1.07
N VAL A 486 -15.31 -4.38 2.01
CA VAL A 486 -16.26 -5.48 1.81
C VAL A 486 -17.22 -5.19 0.66
N SER A 487 -17.62 -3.93 0.45
CA SER A 487 -18.48 -3.57 -0.68
C SER A 487 -17.81 -3.74 -2.05
N ILE A 488 -16.48 -3.69 -2.09
CA ILE A 488 -15.66 -3.92 -3.30
C ILE A 488 -15.36 -5.41 -3.48
N TYR A 489 -15.21 -6.16 -2.38
CA TYR A 489 -14.87 -7.59 -2.38
C TYR A 489 -15.93 -8.48 -1.70
N PRO A 490 -17.23 -8.38 -2.05
CA PRO A 490 -18.26 -9.17 -1.41
C PRO A 490 -18.14 -10.68 -1.67
N GLU A 491 -17.42 -11.08 -2.72
CA GLU A 491 -17.15 -12.49 -3.01
C GLU A 491 -16.06 -13.12 -2.13
N PHE A 492 -15.30 -12.30 -1.38
CA PHE A 492 -14.20 -12.76 -0.53
C PHE A 492 -14.64 -12.85 0.94
N LYS A 493 -14.05 -13.81 1.66
CA LYS A 493 -14.01 -13.78 3.12
C LYS A 493 -12.85 -12.92 3.61
N HIS A 494 -12.89 -12.49 4.86
CA HIS A 494 -11.93 -11.55 5.42
C HIS A 494 -11.39 -12.09 6.74
N ILE A 495 -10.08 -12.00 6.92
CA ILE A 495 -9.41 -12.25 8.21
C ILE A 495 -8.84 -10.93 8.68
N PHE A 496 -9.11 -10.55 9.92
CA PHE A 496 -8.55 -9.34 10.51
C PHE A 496 -7.50 -9.69 11.57
N ILE A 497 -6.33 -9.04 11.46
CA ILE A 497 -5.19 -9.20 12.36
C ILE A 497 -4.87 -7.81 12.90
N GLY A 498 -4.90 -7.66 14.22
CA GLY A 498 -4.61 -6.39 14.89
C GLY A 498 -3.92 -6.61 16.23
N ASP A 499 -3.77 -5.55 17.00
CA ASP A 499 -3.23 -5.60 18.36
C ASP A 499 -4.31 -5.28 19.40
N ASN A 500 -4.11 -5.69 20.65
CA ASN A 500 -5.04 -5.33 21.73
C ASN A 500 -4.69 -4.00 22.43
N GLY A 501 -3.63 -3.31 22.01
CA GLY A 501 -3.13 -2.04 22.53
C GLY A 501 -4.00 -0.86 22.14
N GLN A 502 -4.47 -0.85 20.89
CA GLN A 502 -5.29 0.20 20.29
C GLN A 502 -6.77 -0.20 20.11
N GLY A 503 -7.50 0.53 19.27
CA GLY A 503 -8.94 0.34 19.00
C GLY A 503 -9.31 -0.87 18.13
N ASP A 504 -8.37 -1.78 17.84
CA ASP A 504 -8.57 -2.85 16.85
C ASP A 504 -9.58 -3.91 17.31
N VAL A 505 -9.56 -4.27 18.60
CA VAL A 505 -10.55 -5.22 19.15
C VAL A 505 -11.97 -4.65 19.04
N ARG A 506 -12.13 -3.35 19.29
CA ARG A 506 -13.41 -2.65 19.10
C ARG A 506 -13.79 -2.60 17.61
N ALA A 507 -12.85 -2.34 16.72
CA ALA A 507 -13.08 -2.37 15.28
C ALA A 507 -13.55 -3.76 14.82
N ALA A 508 -12.91 -4.83 15.29
CA ALA A 508 -13.28 -6.20 14.98
C ALA A 508 -14.69 -6.56 15.46
N GLU A 509 -15.11 -6.04 16.62
CA GLU A 509 -16.48 -6.19 17.11
C GLU A 509 -17.49 -5.58 16.13
N LEU A 510 -17.27 -4.33 15.72
CA LEU A 510 -18.12 -3.63 14.74
C LEU A 510 -18.15 -4.34 13.38
N MET A 511 -17.00 -4.83 12.91
CA MET A 511 -16.87 -5.60 11.67
C MET A 511 -17.72 -6.88 11.73
N PHE A 512 -17.63 -7.63 12.83
CA PHE A 512 -18.42 -8.85 13.01
C PHE A 512 -19.91 -8.55 13.12
N ASP A 513 -20.31 -7.54 13.89
CA ASP A 513 -21.71 -7.21 14.11
C ASP A 513 -22.41 -6.79 12.82
N SER A 514 -21.69 -6.10 11.94
CA SER A 514 -22.26 -5.61 10.67
C SER A 514 -22.11 -6.60 9.52
N PHE A 515 -21.05 -7.43 9.52
CA PHE A 515 -20.75 -8.37 8.43
C PHE A 515 -20.33 -9.76 8.95
N PRO A 516 -21.19 -10.44 9.74
CA PRO A 516 -20.84 -11.70 10.40
C PRO A 516 -20.52 -12.83 9.42
N ASP A 517 -21.05 -12.75 8.19
CA ASP A 517 -20.78 -13.73 7.14
C ASP A 517 -19.52 -13.42 6.34
N HIS A 518 -18.99 -12.19 6.37
CA HIS A 518 -17.79 -11.83 5.60
C HIS A 518 -16.51 -11.95 6.42
N LEU A 519 -16.60 -11.87 7.75
CA LEU A 519 -15.46 -12.03 8.64
C LEU A 519 -15.30 -13.52 9.03
N GLU A 520 -14.16 -14.12 8.67
CA GLU A 520 -13.87 -15.54 8.89
C GLU A 520 -13.11 -15.78 10.20
N ALA A 521 -12.17 -14.89 10.53
CA ALA A 521 -11.34 -14.99 11.72
C ALA A 521 -10.83 -13.62 12.18
N VAL A 522 -10.56 -13.51 13.49
CA VAL A 522 -9.94 -12.35 14.10
C VAL A 522 -8.77 -12.81 14.97
N TYR A 523 -7.58 -12.28 14.73
CA TYR A 523 -6.36 -12.55 15.49
C TYR A 523 -5.88 -11.25 16.13
N MET A 524 -5.63 -11.27 17.44
CA MET A 524 -5.28 -10.08 18.23
C MET A 524 -3.96 -10.30 18.95
N HIS A 525 -2.93 -9.57 18.52
CA HIS A 525 -1.62 -9.63 19.13
C HIS A 525 -1.66 -8.98 20.52
N VAL A 526 -1.29 -9.74 21.55
CA VAL A 526 -1.36 -9.29 22.95
C VAL A 526 -0.15 -8.43 23.28
N VAL A 527 -0.35 -7.12 23.38
CA VAL A 527 0.67 -6.11 23.72
C VAL A 527 0.42 -5.47 25.10
N LYS A 528 -0.77 -5.67 25.67
CA LYS A 528 -1.14 -5.34 27.06
C LYS A 528 -2.05 -6.42 27.67
N PRO A 529 -2.27 -6.45 29.00
CA PRO A 529 -3.22 -7.38 29.61
C PRO A 529 -4.61 -7.30 28.97
N ILE A 530 -5.26 -8.45 28.76
CA ILE A 530 -6.53 -8.53 28.01
C ILE A 530 -7.63 -7.73 28.70
N GLU A 531 -7.61 -7.67 30.02
CA GLU A 531 -8.55 -6.93 30.86
C GLU A 531 -8.46 -5.41 30.64
N GLN A 532 -7.32 -4.93 30.13
CA GLN A 532 -7.07 -3.52 29.82
C GLN A 532 -7.36 -3.20 28.34
N THR A 533 -7.86 -4.16 27.56
CA THR A 533 -8.18 -4.00 26.14
C THR A 533 -9.33 -3.01 25.96
N TYR A 534 -9.15 -2.03 25.09
CA TYR A 534 -10.16 -1.00 24.88
C TYR A 534 -11.40 -1.59 24.20
N GLY A 535 -12.56 -1.39 24.83
CA GLY A 535 -13.85 -1.79 24.27
C GLY A 535 -14.07 -3.29 24.15
N TYR A 536 -13.22 -4.13 24.77
CA TYR A 536 -13.39 -5.58 24.75
C TYR A 536 -14.31 -6.04 25.89
N ASP A 537 -15.40 -6.69 25.52
CA ASP A 537 -16.30 -7.36 26.46
C ASP A 537 -16.45 -8.84 26.05
N PRO A 538 -15.89 -9.79 26.83
CA PRO A 538 -16.01 -11.21 26.54
C PRO A 538 -17.46 -11.72 26.44
N GLN A 539 -18.41 -11.07 27.13
CA GLN A 539 -19.81 -11.47 27.11
C GLN A 539 -20.43 -11.23 25.74
N LYS A 540 -20.12 -10.10 25.09
CA LYS A 540 -20.60 -9.80 23.74
C LYS A 540 -20.13 -10.80 22.69
N TRP A 541 -19.00 -11.46 22.93
CA TRP A 541 -18.45 -12.47 22.03
C TRP A 541 -18.90 -13.89 22.37
N ARG A 542 -19.68 -14.10 23.44
CA ARG A 542 -20.09 -15.45 23.88
C ARG A 542 -20.91 -16.18 22.82
N ASP A 543 -21.89 -15.49 22.24
CA ASP A 543 -22.87 -16.08 21.33
C ASP A 543 -22.51 -15.87 19.84
N LYS A 544 -21.36 -15.26 19.57
CA LYS A 544 -20.86 -15.03 18.21
C LYS A 544 -20.26 -16.32 17.64
N LYS A 545 -20.30 -16.47 16.31
CA LYS A 545 -19.81 -17.66 15.56
C LYS A 545 -18.35 -18.02 15.90
N PHE A 546 -17.54 -17.03 16.23
CA PHE A 546 -16.20 -17.20 16.77
C PHE A 546 -15.83 -16.01 17.65
N LYS A 547 -14.77 -16.17 18.44
CA LYS A 547 -14.18 -15.13 19.29
C LYS A 547 -12.84 -14.67 18.73
N PRO A 548 -12.38 -13.44 19.01
CA PRO A 548 -11.03 -13.02 18.70
C PRO A 548 -10.03 -13.96 19.39
N TYR A 549 -9.04 -14.46 18.63
CA TYR A 549 -7.96 -15.23 19.19
C TYR A 549 -6.83 -14.30 19.63
N PHE A 550 -6.63 -14.18 20.94
CA PHE A 550 -5.54 -13.41 21.51
C PHE A 550 -4.27 -14.27 21.51
N PHE A 551 -3.22 -13.80 20.83
CA PHE A 551 -1.98 -14.56 20.66
C PHE A 551 -0.75 -13.75 21.09
N HIS A 552 0.29 -14.43 21.55
CA HIS A 552 1.53 -13.79 22.03
C HIS A 552 2.62 -13.68 20.97
N ASN A 553 2.65 -14.62 20.03
CA ASN A 553 3.57 -14.63 18.89
C ASN A 553 2.94 -15.36 17.69
N TYR A 554 3.57 -15.28 16.53
CA TYR A 554 2.98 -15.83 15.30
C TYR A 554 3.02 -17.36 15.20
N VAL A 555 3.77 -18.07 16.07
CA VAL A 555 3.67 -19.53 16.20
C VAL A 555 2.35 -19.91 16.85
N ASP A 556 2.00 -19.24 17.94
CA ASP A 556 0.71 -19.42 18.63
C ASP A 556 -0.49 -19.13 17.70
N ALA A 557 -0.44 -18.00 16.97
CA ALA A 557 -1.47 -17.69 15.96
C ALA A 557 -1.58 -18.77 14.87
N ALA A 558 -0.44 -19.25 14.36
CA ALA A 558 -0.39 -20.30 13.35
C ALA A 558 -0.91 -21.64 13.86
N LEU A 559 -0.56 -22.00 15.10
CA LEU A 559 -1.02 -23.24 15.74
C LEU A 559 -2.54 -23.22 15.87
N HIS A 560 -3.14 -22.12 16.33
CA HIS A 560 -4.58 -21.97 16.38
C HIS A 560 -5.22 -22.04 14.99
N ALA A 561 -4.62 -21.41 13.99
CA ALA A 561 -5.08 -21.44 12.60
C ALA A 561 -5.08 -22.85 11.99
N ALA A 562 -4.14 -23.70 12.40
CA ALA A 562 -3.98 -25.07 11.89
C ALA A 562 -4.78 -26.13 12.67
N SER A 563 -4.99 -25.94 13.98
CA SER A 563 -5.48 -27.00 14.89
C SER A 563 -6.84 -26.72 15.52
N SER A 564 -7.07 -25.50 15.98
CA SER A 564 -8.23 -25.15 16.82
C SER A 564 -9.47 -24.73 16.01
N ARG A 565 -9.32 -24.57 14.69
CA ARG A 565 -10.40 -24.16 13.79
C ARG A 565 -10.95 -25.31 12.96
N ASN A 566 -12.26 -25.30 12.76
CA ASN A 566 -12.95 -26.23 11.89
C ASN A 566 -13.80 -25.49 10.84
N PRO A 567 -13.45 -25.51 9.54
CA PRO A 567 -12.22 -26.08 8.99
C PRO A 567 -10.96 -25.25 9.38
N PRO A 568 -9.76 -25.84 9.30
CA PRO A 568 -8.51 -25.12 9.52
C PRO A 568 -8.27 -24.05 8.45
N LEU A 569 -7.56 -22.98 8.80
CA LEU A 569 -7.23 -21.89 7.88
C LEU A 569 -5.97 -22.15 7.07
N ILE A 570 -5.02 -22.91 7.65
CA ILE A 570 -3.73 -23.29 7.05
C ILE A 570 -3.47 -24.79 7.23
N THR A 571 -2.56 -25.36 6.45
CA THR A 571 -2.18 -26.78 6.55
C THR A 571 -1.18 -27.03 7.68
N THR A 572 -0.99 -28.30 8.08
CA THR A 572 0.08 -28.69 9.03
C THR A 572 1.48 -28.42 8.44
N LYS A 573 1.66 -28.63 7.14
CA LYS A 573 2.91 -28.27 6.44
C LYS A 573 3.17 -26.75 6.48
N ALA A 574 2.11 -25.94 6.35
CA ALA A 574 2.19 -24.50 6.49
C ALA A 574 2.61 -24.07 7.90
N LEU A 575 2.04 -24.70 8.93
CA LEU A 575 2.47 -24.48 10.32
C LEU A 575 3.96 -24.74 10.49
N LYS A 576 4.47 -25.87 9.96
CA LYS A 576 5.91 -26.20 10.01
C LYS A 576 6.77 -25.09 9.40
N ARG A 577 6.44 -24.65 8.18
CA ARG A 577 7.17 -23.57 7.49
C ARG A 577 7.16 -22.26 8.26
N ILE A 578 6.03 -21.90 8.86
CA ILE A 578 5.95 -20.70 9.71
C ILE A 578 6.91 -20.83 10.88
N CYS A 579 6.95 -21.98 11.55
CA CYS A 579 7.85 -22.21 12.68
C CYS A 579 9.33 -22.15 12.26
N GLU A 580 9.69 -22.75 11.12
CA GLU A 580 11.05 -22.66 10.55
C GLU A 580 11.43 -21.20 10.20
N ASP A 581 10.51 -20.45 9.57
CA ASP A 581 10.69 -19.04 9.23
C ASP A 581 10.86 -18.19 10.50
N VAL A 582 10.04 -18.42 11.53
CA VAL A 582 10.11 -17.76 12.85
C VAL A 582 11.49 -17.95 13.49
N VAL A 583 11.99 -19.18 13.56
CA VAL A 583 13.29 -19.47 14.20
C VAL A 583 14.41 -18.74 13.46
N ARG A 584 14.41 -18.79 12.13
CA ARG A 584 15.39 -18.09 11.29
C ARG A 584 15.32 -16.57 11.48
N GLU A 585 14.12 -16.00 11.45
CA GLU A 585 13.89 -14.56 11.59
C GLU A 585 14.24 -14.06 13.00
N PHE A 586 13.89 -14.81 14.04
CA PHE A 586 14.25 -14.47 15.41
C PHE A 586 15.77 -14.45 15.61
N LYS A 587 16.48 -15.49 15.11
CA LYS A 587 17.95 -15.56 15.15
C LYS A 587 18.61 -14.41 14.35
N ALA A 588 17.94 -13.87 13.34
CA ALA A 588 18.43 -12.76 12.52
C ALA A 588 18.24 -11.36 13.16
N ILE A 589 17.49 -11.23 14.26
CA ILE A 589 17.33 -9.95 14.95
C ILE A 589 18.67 -9.53 15.57
N ASN A 590 19.19 -8.36 15.17
CA ASN A 590 20.47 -7.87 15.68
C ASN A 590 20.38 -7.55 17.18
N MET A 591 21.45 -7.82 17.95
CA MET A 591 21.52 -7.50 19.38
C MET A 591 21.20 -6.03 19.69
N LYS A 592 21.55 -5.08 18.81
CA LYS A 592 21.23 -3.65 18.96
C LYS A 592 19.74 -3.33 18.81
N GLN A 593 18.97 -4.23 18.22
CA GLN A 593 17.52 -4.11 18.03
C GLN A 593 16.74 -4.71 19.21
N TRP A 594 17.41 -5.15 20.28
CA TRP A 594 16.75 -5.55 21.52
C TRP A 594 16.80 -4.41 22.54
N PRO A 595 15.69 -4.12 23.25
CA PRO A 595 15.70 -3.09 24.30
C PRO A 595 16.65 -3.44 25.44
N SER A 596 16.73 -4.72 25.81
CA SER A 596 17.71 -5.25 26.74
C SER A 596 17.91 -6.75 26.55
N PRO A 597 18.98 -7.35 27.09
CA PRO A 597 19.17 -8.80 27.08
C PRO A 597 18.02 -9.57 27.76
N GLN A 598 17.39 -9.01 28.79
CA GLN A 598 16.22 -9.63 29.43
C GLN A 598 15.02 -9.73 28.47
N HIS A 599 14.80 -8.72 27.63
CA HIS A 599 13.73 -8.75 26.63
C HIS A 599 13.95 -9.86 25.61
N LEU A 600 15.19 -10.03 25.14
CA LEU A 600 15.57 -11.15 24.28
C LEU A 600 15.26 -12.49 24.95
N TRP A 601 15.71 -12.68 26.19
CA TRP A 601 15.48 -13.94 26.92
C TRP A 601 14.00 -14.26 27.11
N HIS A 602 13.19 -13.29 27.52
CA HIS A 602 11.75 -13.51 27.71
C HIS A 602 11.05 -13.87 26.40
N ARG A 603 11.37 -13.17 25.29
CA ARG A 603 10.80 -13.49 23.98
C ARG A 603 11.30 -14.83 23.46
N LYS A 604 12.56 -15.18 23.73
CA LYS A 604 13.12 -16.48 23.39
C LYS A 604 12.38 -17.59 24.14
N ASP A 605 12.16 -17.45 25.45
CA ASP A 605 11.43 -18.45 26.25
C ASP A 605 9.99 -18.65 25.77
N GLU A 606 9.21 -17.57 25.65
CA GLU A 606 7.83 -17.60 25.12
C GLU A 606 7.76 -18.32 23.77
N LEU A 607 8.68 -18.00 22.86
CA LEU A 607 8.71 -18.58 21.54
C LEU A 607 9.05 -20.08 21.56
N ASN A 608 9.96 -20.52 22.44
CA ASN A 608 10.27 -21.94 22.57
C ASN A 608 9.09 -22.75 23.11
N GLN A 609 8.33 -22.21 24.05
CA GLN A 609 7.14 -22.87 24.57
C GLN A 609 6.12 -23.13 23.45
N ASP A 610 5.88 -22.15 22.59
CA ASP A 610 4.91 -22.30 21.49
C ASP A 610 5.46 -23.15 20.33
N LEU A 611 6.76 -23.08 20.04
CA LEU A 611 7.44 -23.99 19.12
C LEU A 611 7.33 -25.45 19.61
N TRP A 612 7.48 -25.70 20.91
CA TRP A 612 7.30 -27.02 21.49
C TRP A 612 5.85 -27.53 21.33
N LYS A 613 4.84 -26.68 21.63
CA LYS A 613 3.42 -27.03 21.42
C LYS A 613 3.12 -27.36 19.96
N ALA A 614 3.68 -26.59 19.03
CA ALA A 614 3.52 -26.83 17.60
C ALA A 614 4.17 -28.15 17.15
N ASN A 615 5.38 -28.47 17.63
CA ASN A 615 6.02 -29.78 17.38
C ASN A 615 5.19 -30.95 17.94
N LEU A 616 4.61 -30.81 19.13
CA LEU A 616 3.74 -31.82 19.72
C LEU A 616 2.50 -32.07 18.85
N PHE A 617 1.88 -31.00 18.35
CA PHE A 617 0.72 -31.08 17.45
C PHE A 617 1.06 -31.71 16.09
N LEU A 618 2.20 -31.36 15.50
CA LEU A 618 2.65 -31.95 14.23
C LEU A 618 2.92 -33.46 14.38
N SER A 619 3.54 -33.85 15.50
CA SER A 619 3.83 -35.26 15.81
C SER A 619 2.56 -36.08 15.99
N SER A 620 1.57 -35.56 16.73
CA SER A 620 0.29 -36.27 16.94
C SER A 620 -0.56 -36.37 15.66
N SER A 621 -0.57 -35.32 14.83
CA SER A 621 -1.27 -35.29 13.55
C SER A 621 -0.72 -36.31 12.55
N TYR A 622 0.58 -36.63 12.63
CA TYR A 622 1.22 -37.63 11.78
C TYR A 622 0.83 -39.07 12.21
N SER A 623 0.87 -39.36 13.51
CA SER A 623 0.49 -40.67 14.05
C SER A 623 -0.96 -41.08 13.72
N GLN A 624 -1.89 -40.11 13.61
CA GLN A 624 -3.28 -40.39 13.22
C GLN A 624 -3.47 -40.72 11.73
N LYS A 625 -2.63 -40.17 10.83
CA LYS A 625 -2.68 -40.49 9.40
C LYS A 625 -2.08 -41.86 9.07
N GLY A 626 -1.06 -42.30 9.79
CA GLY A 626 -0.47 -43.64 9.62
C GLY A 626 -1.43 -44.78 10.01
N SER A 627 -2.36 -44.55 10.93
CA SER A 627 -3.30 -45.57 11.40
C SER A 627 -4.55 -45.73 10.52
N SER A 628 -4.84 -44.78 9.61
CA SER A 628 -6.04 -44.78 8.76
C SER A 628 -5.82 -45.32 7.33
N ASN A 629 -4.58 -45.58 6.92
CA ASN A 629 -4.22 -46.12 5.59
C ASN A 629 -3.83 -47.61 5.59
N GLY A 630 -4.09 -48.35 6.67
CA GLY A 630 -3.76 -49.77 6.75
C GLY A 630 -4.75 -50.68 6.00
N LYS A 631 -4.64 -50.73 4.66
CA LYS A 631 -5.01 -51.87 3.79
C LYS A 631 -4.64 -51.59 2.33
N GLU A 632 -3.39 -51.90 1.94
CA GLU A 632 -3.03 -52.74 0.77
C GLU A 632 -1.52 -52.62 0.44
N ASN A 633 -0.84 -53.74 0.68
CA ASN A 633 0.36 -54.36 0.11
C ASN A 633 1.52 -53.58 -0.59
N THR A 634 2.70 -54.05 -0.14
CA THR A 634 3.99 -54.34 -0.83
C THR A 634 5.08 -53.28 -0.97
N GLU A 635 6.08 -53.50 -0.12
CA GLU A 635 7.55 -53.41 -0.27
C GLU A 635 8.24 -52.04 -0.36
N GLU A 636 9.13 -51.84 0.63
CA GLU A 636 10.04 -50.74 0.92
C GLU A 636 9.43 -49.41 1.39
N GLU A 637 8.85 -49.39 2.60
CA GLU A 637 8.65 -48.16 3.38
C GLU A 637 9.91 -47.81 4.21
N PRO A 638 10.40 -46.55 4.18
CA PRO A 638 11.36 -46.08 5.17
C PRO A 638 10.71 -46.07 6.55
N SER A 639 11.46 -46.40 7.60
CA SER A 639 10.91 -46.60 8.96
C SER A 639 10.07 -45.40 9.45
N PRO A 640 8.95 -45.61 10.17
CA PRO A 640 8.10 -44.52 10.68
C PRO A 640 8.85 -43.52 11.57
N SER A 641 9.92 -43.96 12.24
CA SER A 641 10.78 -43.09 13.06
C SER A 641 11.56 -42.07 12.23
N SER A 642 11.97 -42.41 11.02
CA SER A 642 12.79 -41.55 10.15
C SER A 642 11.98 -40.41 9.49
N GLN A 643 10.65 -40.56 9.34
CA GLN A 643 9.77 -39.53 8.78
C GLN A 643 9.14 -38.60 9.82
N VAL A 644 9.01 -39.02 11.08
CA VAL A 644 8.60 -38.12 12.18
C VAL A 644 9.65 -37.01 12.39
N ASP A 645 10.93 -37.34 12.26
CA ASP A 645 12.04 -36.37 12.27
C ASP A 645 11.95 -35.33 11.12
N LEU A 646 11.31 -35.68 9.99
CA LEU A 646 11.14 -34.77 8.85
C LEU A 646 10.05 -33.70 9.06
N LEU A 647 9.17 -33.84 10.06
CA LEU A 647 8.11 -32.88 10.39
C LEU A 647 8.42 -32.01 11.61
N GLN A 648 9.45 -32.35 12.38
CA GLN A 648 9.92 -31.53 13.48
C GLN A 648 10.79 -30.37 12.96
N PHE A 649 10.86 -29.29 13.74
CA PHE A 649 11.74 -28.16 13.48
C PHE A 649 12.52 -27.80 14.74
N GLU A 650 13.67 -27.17 14.53
CA GLU A 650 14.63 -26.80 15.58
C GLU A 650 13.98 -25.85 16.60
N GLN A 651 14.17 -26.11 17.89
CA GLN A 651 13.93 -25.09 18.91
C GLN A 651 15.04 -24.03 18.85
N ILE A 652 14.84 -22.88 19.48
CA ILE A 652 15.86 -21.83 19.53
C ILE A 652 17.01 -22.23 20.48
N TRP A 653 16.78 -23.20 21.36
CA TRP A 653 17.79 -23.91 22.15
C TRP A 653 17.26 -25.30 22.54
N ASN A 654 18.15 -26.24 22.84
CA ASN A 654 17.82 -27.53 23.46
C ASN A 654 18.20 -27.51 24.94
N ILE A 655 17.61 -28.38 25.77
CA ILE A 655 17.88 -28.46 27.22
C ILE A 655 19.39 -28.46 27.58
N GLY A 656 20.25 -28.97 26.69
CA GLY A 656 21.71 -28.94 26.84
C GLY A 656 22.39 -27.57 26.73
N ASP A 657 21.75 -26.54 26.18
CA ASP A 657 22.30 -25.18 26.07
C ASP A 657 22.08 -24.33 27.35
N LEU A 658 21.31 -24.85 28.32
CA LEU A 658 21.12 -24.24 29.64
C LEU A 658 22.11 -24.76 30.71
N VAL A 659 22.83 -25.84 30.39
CA VAL A 659 23.89 -26.43 31.23
C VAL A 659 25.21 -25.81 30.84
#